data_AF-A0A369R8C2-F1
#
_entry.id   AF-A0A369R8C2-F1
#
_cell.length_a   1.000
_cell.length_b   1.000
_cell.length_c   1.000
_cell.angle_alpha   90.00
_cell.angle_beta   90.00
_cell.angle_gamma   90.00
#
_symmetry.space_group_name_H-M   'P 1'
#
loop_
_entity.id
_entity.type
_entity.pdbx_description
1 polymer ?
#
loop_
_entity_poly.entity_id
_entity_poly.type
_entity_poly.pdbx_seq_one_letter_code
_entity_poly.pdbx_strand_id
1 'polypeptide(L)'
;MVRRRPTAGPALGAEASRGEKMAEHMLLAHPAKVGLGAWSSFGTDRLYHDLGALGANWYYVWGPNAPSDVTASAPALDGWTLGTDIELLETAGAHGVLLGDSADAWLFQDAAVQAGAAYTLSVEIDAGAEARAGAMMHFLDGSGQTIDTHWLPLVGEAGTASLRGAVAPDGAVTARVLLWGESGAVEIGDVSLSDGSTEVLTNGGLDPAVTWGAEADFVHMVWSGADVTPETIERLTGVDTILGFNEPDHVDQSDMTVDEALALWPELMTTGARLGSPSPTQYEVLGEDSWLGRFMEGADAAGYRVDFIAVHYYSDNGDVAAFETFLEEVHAQYGLPIWVTEWALADWFDLDKFTHADNARFFREGAEMMDGLDFVERHAWFGLYDNLDQWSIGANLVHDDGALSEVGLAFADVAAPAVLVGSDEADSLAEPEEEDEPSGGGSTDGSPGDEPDDTGDDGGPAGAHGSGTDGSPTAADSGAPSFQQAATVAQYGTVELDHKPLTVQLDHAFEAPVVIATVNSVNGGQPVSVRVEDVGSDRFSIYLDEPNHLDGYHVPETVSWIVVESGSWIAEGGLALQAGITTTNILSSEGTTPIEFDHAFRERPAIFTTDQTSNGGDMIWTRAEGPGTQGFSLVMEEEERLNPGKHVAEEIGWLAVERADGSVETMSGALVFETSDIGFALDSSGDTIWFEKDFIASPVLLAGISGRQDHDPTGLRIDGLSADGGWGFLQEDTSQDSETAHAPEPVDWLALEGSGLLHGVAADSLMWGA
;
A
#
# COMPACT_ATOMS: atom_id res chain seq x y z
N MET A 1 1.91 60.65 -32.54
CA MET A 1 3.34 60.51 -32.87
C MET A 1 3.90 59.41 -31.96
N VAL A 2 3.97 58.17 -32.43
CA VAL A 2 5.13 57.49 -33.07
C VAL A 2 6.14 56.93 -32.05
N ARG A 3 6.06 55.59 -31.87
CA ARG A 3 7.12 54.53 -31.81
C ARG A 3 8.22 54.65 -30.71
N ARG A 4 8.75 53.58 -30.10
CA ARG A 4 9.23 52.30 -30.69
C ARG A 4 9.62 51.28 -29.59
N ARG A 5 9.47 49.98 -29.91
CA ARG A 5 10.04 48.78 -29.25
C ARG A 5 11.58 48.79 -29.18
N PRO A 6 12.19 47.87 -28.40
CA PRO A 6 13.28 47.04 -28.88
C PRO A 6 12.80 45.62 -29.22
N THR A 7 13.27 45.15 -30.36
CA THR A 7 13.04 43.86 -30.98
C THR A 7 14.03 42.82 -30.44
N ALA A 8 13.53 41.67 -29.99
CA ALA A 8 14.31 40.45 -29.90
C ALA A 8 14.27 39.71 -31.25
N GLY A 9 15.38 39.07 -31.59
CA GLY A 9 15.51 38.05 -32.62
C GLY A 9 16.99 37.80 -32.94
N PRO A 10 17.36 36.66 -33.56
CA PRO A 10 16.65 35.39 -33.70
C PRO A 10 17.40 34.20 -33.06
N ALA A 11 16.67 33.10 -32.89
CA ALA A 11 17.16 31.76 -32.53
C ALA A 11 18.04 31.14 -33.63
N LEU A 12 18.94 30.24 -33.21
CA LEU A 12 19.18 28.87 -33.73
C LEU A 12 20.56 28.38 -33.30
N GLY A 13 20.63 27.19 -32.67
CA GLY A 13 21.90 26.47 -32.51
C GLY A 13 21.93 25.38 -31.45
N ALA A 14 21.21 24.28 -31.71
CA ALA A 14 21.56 22.90 -31.34
C ALA A 14 21.96 22.58 -29.88
N GLU A 15 21.03 22.00 -29.12
CA GLU A 15 21.35 20.93 -28.18
C GLU A 15 20.37 19.78 -28.40
N ALA A 16 20.87 18.70 -28.98
CA ALA A 16 20.25 17.38 -28.97
C ALA A 16 21.41 16.38 -29.02
N SER A 17 21.70 15.78 -27.86
CA SER A 17 22.15 14.38 -27.68
C SER A 17 23.01 14.21 -26.42
N ARG A 18 22.35 14.14 -25.27
CA ARG A 18 22.64 13.26 -24.14
C ARG A 18 21.25 12.98 -23.57
N GLY A 19 20.49 12.06 -24.16
CA GLY A 19 20.65 10.65 -23.84
C GLY A 19 20.17 10.44 -22.40
N GLU A 20 18.90 10.79 -22.13
CA GLU A 20 18.18 10.36 -20.93
C GLU A 20 18.05 8.84 -21.00
N LYS A 21 18.90 8.16 -20.24
CA LYS A 21 18.57 6.82 -19.76
C LYS A 21 17.45 7.01 -18.76
N MET A 22 16.24 6.57 -19.12
CA MET A 22 15.10 6.48 -18.22
C MET A 22 15.41 5.44 -17.13
N ALA A 23 15.04 5.75 -15.89
CA ALA A 23 15.30 4.93 -14.71
C ALA A 23 14.52 3.61 -14.79
N GLU A 24 15.26 2.50 -14.88
CA GLU A 24 14.78 1.16 -14.56
C GLU A 24 14.49 1.09 -13.04
N HIS A 25 13.65 0.15 -12.60
CA HIS A 25 13.49 -0.18 -11.18
C HIS A 25 14.88 -0.33 -10.54
N MET A 26 15.10 0.34 -9.41
CA MET A 26 16.37 0.31 -8.68
C MET A 26 16.46 -0.99 -7.88
N LEU A 27 16.75 -2.10 -8.56
CA LEU A 27 17.06 -3.36 -7.92
C LEU A 27 18.45 -3.28 -7.32
N LEU A 28 18.53 -3.15 -6.00
CA LEU A 28 19.80 -3.38 -5.31
C LEU A 28 20.25 -4.81 -5.58
N ALA A 29 21.53 -5.00 -5.90
CA ALA A 29 22.15 -6.31 -5.96
C ALA A 29 22.22 -6.97 -4.58
N HIS A 30 22.23 -6.18 -3.50
CA HIS A 30 22.37 -6.64 -2.12
C HIS A 30 21.34 -5.96 -1.18
N PRO A 31 20.02 -6.21 -1.34
CA PRO A 31 18.99 -5.64 -0.46
C PRO A 31 19.14 -6.07 1.01
N ALA A 32 19.83 -7.18 1.27
CA ALA A 32 20.21 -7.60 2.62
C ALA A 32 21.11 -6.59 3.37
N LYS A 33 21.70 -5.60 2.67
CA LYS A 33 22.42 -4.48 3.29
C LYS A 33 21.46 -3.54 4.03
N VAL A 34 20.19 -3.47 3.61
CA VAL A 34 19.20 -2.48 4.06
C VAL A 34 18.63 -2.88 5.43
N GLY A 35 18.77 -2.00 6.41
CA GLY A 35 18.22 -2.14 7.75
C GLY A 35 17.69 -0.83 8.33
N LEU A 36 17.36 -0.87 9.61
CA LEU A 36 16.62 0.22 10.27
C LEU A 36 17.11 0.48 11.70
N GLY A 37 17.31 1.75 12.05
CA GLY A 37 17.36 2.20 13.44
C GLY A 37 15.95 2.40 13.99
N ALA A 38 15.61 1.73 15.09
CA ALA A 38 14.27 1.73 15.65
C ALA A 38 14.24 1.88 17.18
N TRP A 39 13.08 2.31 17.69
CA TRP A 39 12.76 2.31 19.12
C TRP A 39 11.31 1.91 19.32
N SER A 40 10.99 1.27 20.44
CA SER A 40 9.62 0.82 20.74
C SER A 40 8.73 1.95 21.28
N SER A 41 8.67 3.09 20.56
CA SER A 41 7.93 4.29 20.98
C SER A 41 6.44 4.04 21.22
N PHE A 42 5.86 3.11 20.45
CA PHE A 42 4.46 2.69 20.56
C PHE A 42 4.29 1.27 21.13
N GLY A 43 5.33 0.76 21.80
CA GLY A 43 5.37 -0.60 22.35
C GLY A 43 6.02 -1.63 21.42
N THR A 44 6.39 -2.77 22.01
CA THR A 44 7.16 -3.84 21.34
C THR A 44 6.36 -4.55 20.25
N ASP A 45 5.06 -4.75 20.45
CA ASP A 45 4.21 -5.42 19.44
C ASP A 45 4.04 -4.54 18.20
N ARG A 46 3.81 -3.24 18.39
CA ARG A 46 3.71 -2.28 17.28
C ARG A 46 5.03 -2.17 16.52
N LEU A 47 6.16 -2.14 17.22
CA LEU A 47 7.48 -2.21 16.61
C LEU A 47 7.64 -3.45 15.70
N TYR A 48 7.26 -4.64 16.17
CA TYR A 48 7.40 -5.84 15.34
C TYR A 48 6.44 -5.89 14.15
N HIS A 49 5.22 -5.41 14.33
CA HIS A 49 4.26 -5.26 13.24
C HIS A 49 4.84 -4.36 12.12
N ASP A 50 5.34 -3.19 12.50
CA ASP A 50 5.81 -2.18 11.55
C ASP A 50 7.13 -2.60 10.89
N LEU A 51 8.02 -3.27 11.62
CA LEU A 51 9.22 -3.92 11.04
C LEU A 51 8.84 -4.96 9.98
N GLY A 52 7.80 -5.75 10.23
CA GLY A 52 7.28 -6.71 9.26
C GLY A 52 6.72 -6.04 8.01
N ALA A 53 5.95 -4.95 8.18
CA ALA A 53 5.38 -4.18 7.06
C ALA A 53 6.46 -3.53 6.17
N LEU A 54 7.61 -3.15 6.75
CA LEU A 54 8.71 -2.50 6.04
C LEU A 54 9.68 -3.48 5.38
N GLY A 55 9.63 -4.77 5.68
CA GLY A 55 10.53 -5.76 5.09
C GLY A 55 12.02 -5.54 5.40
N ALA A 56 12.34 -4.88 6.52
CA ALA A 56 13.73 -4.64 6.91
C ALA A 56 14.48 -5.97 7.09
N ASN A 57 15.68 -6.11 6.50
CA ASN A 57 16.45 -7.36 6.64
C ASN A 57 17.15 -7.47 8.00
N TRP A 58 17.46 -6.32 8.61
CA TRP A 58 18.03 -6.24 9.94
C TRP A 58 17.62 -4.92 10.62
N TYR A 59 17.65 -4.89 11.94
CA TYR A 59 17.38 -3.68 12.70
C TYR A 59 18.21 -3.66 13.99
N TYR A 60 18.35 -2.48 14.57
CA TYR A 60 18.90 -2.31 15.91
C TYR A 60 18.10 -1.26 16.69
N VAL A 61 18.33 -1.23 17.99
CA VAL A 61 17.82 -0.19 18.88
C VAL A 61 19.01 0.44 19.63
N TRP A 62 18.86 1.67 20.13
CA TRP A 62 19.88 2.39 20.91
C TRP A 62 20.09 1.79 22.32
N GLY A 63 20.52 0.53 22.39
CA GLY A 63 20.76 -0.17 23.64
C GLY A 63 21.13 -1.65 23.47
N PRO A 64 21.62 -2.29 24.54
CA PRO A 64 22.18 -3.64 24.48
C PRO A 64 21.13 -4.75 24.43
N ASN A 65 19.85 -4.43 24.59
CA ASN A 65 18.78 -5.41 24.77
C ASN A 65 17.88 -5.43 23.53
N ALA A 66 17.53 -6.65 23.09
CA ALA A 66 16.41 -6.79 22.16
C ALA A 66 15.13 -6.25 22.83
N PRO A 67 14.20 -5.65 22.07
CA PRO A 67 12.91 -5.22 22.59
C PRO A 67 12.13 -6.34 23.32
N SER A 68 12.35 -7.61 22.93
CA SER A 68 11.79 -8.79 23.59
C SER A 68 12.55 -9.26 24.85
N ASP A 69 13.82 -8.89 25.00
CA ASP A 69 14.66 -9.27 26.15
C ASP A 69 14.45 -8.36 27.37
N VAL A 70 13.70 -7.26 27.21
CA VAL A 70 13.19 -6.44 28.30
C VAL A 70 12.04 -7.19 28.98
N THR A 71 12.31 -8.30 29.67
CA THR A 71 11.28 -8.95 30.48
C THR A 71 11.01 -8.15 31.76
N ALA A 72 9.71 -7.83 31.96
CA ALA A 72 9.09 -7.01 33.01
C ALA A 72 9.15 -5.50 32.72
N SER A 73 8.05 -4.77 32.50
CA SER A 73 6.71 -4.87 33.08
C SER A 73 5.77 -3.88 32.37
N ALA A 74 5.03 -4.34 31.38
CA ALA A 74 3.81 -3.67 30.94
C ALA A 74 2.82 -4.77 30.57
N PRO A 75 1.68 -4.91 31.28
CA PRO A 75 0.64 -5.83 30.85
C PRO A 75 0.09 -5.34 29.50
N ALA A 76 0.37 -6.07 28.42
CA ALA A 76 -0.36 -5.88 27.19
C ALA A 76 -1.80 -6.38 27.41
N LEU A 77 -2.79 -5.52 27.10
CA LEU A 77 -4.19 -5.92 27.04
C LEU A 77 -4.38 -6.59 25.68
N ASP A 78 -4.09 -7.89 25.61
CA ASP A 78 -4.10 -8.68 24.37
C ASP A 78 -5.44 -8.52 23.63
N GLY A 79 -5.37 -8.03 22.38
CA GLY A 79 -6.52 -7.76 21.52
C GLY A 79 -7.40 -6.56 21.93
N TRP A 80 -6.99 -5.73 22.89
CA TRP A 80 -7.68 -4.49 23.24
C TRP A 80 -7.07 -3.27 22.56
N THR A 81 -7.93 -2.49 21.90
CA THR A 81 -7.62 -1.15 21.40
C THR A 81 -7.82 -0.15 22.52
N LEU A 82 -6.85 0.74 22.73
CA LEU A 82 -6.83 1.72 23.83
C LEU A 82 -6.92 3.15 23.31
N GLY A 83 -7.70 3.97 24.00
CA GLY A 83 -7.65 5.42 23.92
C GLY A 83 -6.48 6.00 24.72
N THR A 84 -6.30 7.32 24.66
CA THR A 84 -5.08 7.99 25.13
C THR A 84 -5.10 8.39 26.60
N ASP A 85 -6.25 8.31 27.28
CA ASP A 85 -6.42 8.67 28.69
C ASP A 85 -6.68 7.42 29.56
N ILE A 86 -5.74 6.48 29.48
CA ILE A 86 -5.76 5.20 30.17
C ILE A 86 -4.45 5.01 30.95
N GLU A 87 -4.56 4.56 32.20
CA GLU A 87 -3.42 4.13 33.02
C GLU A 87 -3.57 2.64 33.38
N LEU A 88 -2.55 1.84 33.14
CA LEU A 88 -2.53 0.43 33.53
C LEU A 88 -2.07 0.31 34.98
N LEU A 89 -2.86 -0.35 35.84
CA LEU A 89 -2.57 -0.42 37.28
C LEU A 89 -1.82 -1.69 37.66
N GLU A 90 -0.69 -1.52 38.35
CA GLU A 90 0.05 -2.60 38.99
C GLU A 90 -0.14 -2.55 40.51
N THR A 91 -1.03 -3.36 41.07
CA THR A 91 -0.94 -3.67 42.51
C THR A 91 -0.97 -5.17 42.79
N ALA A 92 -0.28 -5.54 43.87
CA ALA A 92 -0.01 -6.92 44.24
C ALA A 92 -1.29 -7.75 44.41
N GLY A 93 -1.70 -8.41 43.32
CA GLY A 93 -2.79 -9.40 43.29
C GLY A 93 -4.15 -8.90 42.79
N ALA A 94 -4.24 -7.69 42.22
CA ALA A 94 -5.40 -7.22 41.46
C ALA A 94 -4.91 -6.49 40.21
N HIS A 95 -5.52 -6.81 39.08
CA HIS A 95 -5.06 -6.50 37.74
C HIS A 95 -6.15 -5.70 37.04
N GLY A 96 -5.88 -4.45 36.66
CA GLY A 96 -6.91 -3.56 36.15
C GLY A 96 -6.42 -2.34 35.37
N VAL A 97 -7.37 -1.62 34.77
CA VAL A 97 -7.18 -0.45 33.92
C VAL A 97 -7.89 0.74 34.55
N LEU A 98 -7.18 1.83 34.76
CA LEU A 98 -7.76 3.09 35.19
C LEU A 98 -8.18 3.90 33.95
N LEU A 99 -9.49 4.11 33.81
CA LEU A 99 -10.05 5.02 32.82
C LEU A 99 -10.07 6.43 33.38
N GLY A 100 -9.47 7.39 32.67
CA GLY A 100 -9.46 8.81 33.01
C GLY A 100 -10.83 9.50 32.86
N ASP A 101 -10.84 10.84 32.92
CA ASP A 101 -12.07 11.66 32.90
C ASP A 101 -12.28 12.44 31.59
N SER A 102 -11.58 12.06 30.52
CA SER A 102 -11.72 12.65 29.19
C SER A 102 -12.56 11.80 28.22
N ALA A 103 -12.86 12.38 27.06
CA ALA A 103 -13.52 11.66 25.96
C ALA A 103 -12.66 10.52 25.40
N ASP A 104 -11.35 10.54 25.65
CA ASP A 104 -10.38 9.58 25.13
C ASP A 104 -10.07 8.44 26.13
N ALA A 105 -10.78 8.40 27.27
CA ALA A 105 -10.68 7.34 28.28
C ALA A 105 -11.56 6.12 27.91
N TRP A 106 -11.17 5.38 26.87
CA TRP A 106 -11.90 4.20 26.40
C TRP A 106 -10.99 3.06 25.97
N LEU A 107 -11.47 1.82 26.08
CA LEU A 107 -10.85 0.65 25.47
C LEU A 107 -11.90 -0.28 24.88
N PHE A 108 -11.59 -0.98 23.78
CA PHE A 108 -12.48 -2.01 23.26
C PHE A 108 -11.76 -3.26 22.77
N GLN A 109 -12.48 -4.38 22.77
CA GLN A 109 -12.08 -5.62 22.12
C GLN A 109 -13.27 -6.26 21.43
N ASP A 110 -12.99 -6.92 20.31
CA ASP A 110 -13.97 -7.67 19.52
C ASP A 110 -13.88 -9.16 19.84
N ALA A 111 -15.02 -9.82 19.96
CA ALA A 111 -15.11 -11.26 20.13
C ALA A 111 -16.09 -11.88 19.14
N ALA A 112 -15.71 -13.00 18.56
CA ALA A 112 -16.60 -13.76 17.69
C ALA A 112 -17.81 -14.26 18.50
N VAL A 113 -19.01 -14.08 17.94
CA VAL A 113 -20.26 -14.53 18.53
C VAL A 113 -21.11 -15.26 17.51
N GLN A 114 -22.04 -16.06 18.00
CA GLN A 114 -22.97 -16.82 17.18
C GLN A 114 -24.36 -16.20 17.26
N ALA A 115 -24.92 -15.80 16.12
CA ALA A 115 -26.32 -15.39 16.01
C ALA A 115 -27.28 -16.38 16.72
N GLY A 116 -28.20 -15.83 17.51
CA GLY A 116 -29.16 -16.56 18.32
C GLY A 116 -28.64 -17.08 19.67
N ALA A 117 -27.33 -17.03 19.95
CA ALA A 117 -26.78 -17.35 21.26
C ALA A 117 -26.96 -16.19 22.25
N ALA A 118 -27.10 -16.50 23.53
CA ALA A 118 -27.30 -15.51 24.58
C ALA A 118 -26.02 -15.30 25.37
N TYR A 119 -25.53 -14.06 25.40
CA TYR A 119 -24.28 -13.68 26.03
C TYR A 119 -24.50 -12.96 27.37
N THR A 120 -23.54 -13.14 28.26
CA THR A 120 -23.40 -12.40 29.51
C THR A 120 -22.08 -11.66 29.51
N LEU A 121 -22.14 -10.33 29.52
CA LEU A 121 -21.00 -9.46 29.76
C LEU A 121 -20.88 -9.23 31.28
N SER A 122 -19.69 -9.44 31.85
CA SER A 122 -19.37 -9.12 33.24
C SER A 122 -18.14 -8.20 33.30
N VAL A 123 -18.23 -7.16 34.10
CA VAL A 123 -17.16 -6.17 34.31
C VAL A 123 -16.98 -5.98 35.80
N GLU A 124 -15.79 -6.23 36.32
CA GLU A 124 -15.40 -5.91 37.69
C GLU A 124 -14.96 -4.44 37.79
N ILE A 125 -15.44 -3.77 38.83
CA ILE A 125 -15.13 -2.37 39.11
C ILE A 125 -14.47 -2.34 40.48
N ASP A 126 -13.25 -1.79 40.56
CA ASP A 126 -12.56 -1.51 41.82
C ASP A 126 -12.58 0.01 42.12
N ALA A 127 -12.46 0.35 43.40
CA ALA A 127 -13.13 1.48 44.05
C ALA A 127 -13.02 2.88 43.41
N GLY A 128 -14.18 3.55 43.27
CA GLY A 128 -14.31 5.01 43.22
C GLY A 128 -15.74 5.46 43.54
N ALA A 129 -16.05 5.83 44.79
CA ALA A 129 -17.42 6.09 45.26
C ALA A 129 -18.18 7.24 44.55
N GLU A 130 -17.51 7.98 43.67
CA GLU A 130 -18.08 9.08 42.87
C GLU A 130 -17.84 8.92 41.36
N ALA A 131 -17.23 7.81 40.92
CA ALA A 131 -16.81 7.63 39.55
C ALA A 131 -17.93 7.05 38.67
N ARG A 132 -17.97 7.47 37.41
CA ARG A 132 -18.97 7.05 36.41
C ARG A 132 -18.25 6.49 35.20
N ALA A 133 -18.58 5.26 34.84
CA ALA A 133 -18.17 4.63 33.60
C ALA A 133 -19.35 3.86 32.98
N GLY A 134 -19.14 3.32 31.79
CA GLY A 134 -20.07 2.40 31.18
C GLY A 134 -19.40 1.40 30.28
N ALA A 135 -20.11 0.30 30.04
CA ALA A 135 -19.75 -0.68 29.03
C ALA A 135 -20.83 -0.73 27.95
N MET A 136 -20.43 -0.61 26.69
CA MET A 136 -21.25 -0.93 25.53
C MET A 136 -20.87 -2.30 24.98
N MET A 137 -21.89 -3.07 24.63
CA MET A 137 -21.73 -4.29 23.84
C MET A 137 -22.48 -4.09 22.52
N HIS A 138 -21.72 -3.93 21.43
CA HIS A 138 -22.27 -3.83 20.09
C HIS A 138 -22.22 -5.19 19.42
N PHE A 139 -23.36 -5.71 18.98
CA PHE A 139 -23.35 -6.84 18.04
C PHE A 139 -23.15 -6.30 16.64
N LEU A 140 -22.18 -6.87 15.93
CA LEU A 140 -21.82 -6.48 14.58
C LEU A 140 -22.05 -7.64 13.62
N ASP A 141 -22.49 -7.31 12.42
CA ASP A 141 -22.58 -8.27 11.32
C ASP A 141 -21.21 -8.49 10.65
N GLY A 142 -21.19 -9.34 9.62
CA GLY A 142 -19.97 -9.67 8.87
C GLY A 142 -19.32 -8.52 8.11
N SER A 143 -19.96 -7.35 8.06
CA SER A 143 -19.41 -6.11 7.50
C SER A 143 -18.87 -5.15 8.57
N GLY A 144 -18.95 -5.52 9.85
CA GLY A 144 -18.58 -4.65 10.95
C GLY A 144 -19.64 -3.59 11.29
N GLN A 145 -20.83 -3.63 10.69
CA GLN A 145 -21.92 -2.72 11.03
C GLN A 145 -22.56 -3.12 12.36
N THR A 146 -22.75 -2.15 13.26
CA THR A 146 -23.50 -2.38 14.51
C THR A 146 -24.98 -2.61 14.21
N ILE A 147 -25.47 -3.81 14.52
CA ILE A 147 -26.84 -4.24 14.28
C ILE A 147 -27.69 -4.31 15.57
N ASP A 148 -27.04 -4.40 16.74
CA ASP A 148 -27.70 -4.19 18.03
C ASP A 148 -26.70 -3.65 19.06
N THR A 149 -27.19 -2.96 20.08
CA THR A 149 -26.34 -2.36 21.12
C THR A 149 -26.99 -2.51 22.48
N HIS A 150 -26.19 -2.96 23.44
CA HIS A 150 -26.59 -3.02 24.83
C HIS A 150 -25.67 -2.16 25.70
N TRP A 151 -26.30 -1.51 26.68
CA TRP A 151 -25.61 -0.65 27.63
C TRP A 151 -25.63 -1.25 29.03
N LEU A 152 -24.47 -1.27 29.67
CA LEU A 152 -24.28 -1.65 31.06
C LEU A 152 -23.69 -0.45 31.82
N PRO A 153 -24.49 0.25 32.66
CA PRO A 153 -23.96 1.33 33.47
C PRO A 153 -23.04 0.77 34.57
N LEU A 154 -21.83 1.33 34.68
CA LEU A 154 -20.83 0.99 35.68
C LEU A 154 -20.82 2.10 36.75
N VAL A 155 -21.73 2.01 37.72
CA VAL A 155 -21.99 3.06 38.72
C VAL A 155 -22.03 2.47 40.13
N GLY A 156 -21.14 2.89 41.04
CA GLY A 156 -21.22 2.54 42.47
C GLY A 156 -19.90 2.19 43.16
N GLU A 157 -20.01 1.56 44.35
CA GLU A 157 -18.89 0.98 45.11
C GLU A 157 -18.40 -0.33 44.45
N ALA A 158 -17.19 -0.77 44.79
CA ALA A 158 -16.52 -1.92 44.17
C ALA A 158 -17.38 -3.19 44.08
N GLY A 159 -17.32 -3.87 42.93
CA GLY A 159 -18.04 -5.11 42.65
C GLY A 159 -18.25 -5.39 41.15
N THR A 160 -18.89 -6.51 40.83
CA THR A 160 -19.14 -6.93 39.44
C THR A 160 -20.48 -6.43 38.91
N ALA A 161 -20.45 -5.68 37.80
CA ALA A 161 -21.62 -5.36 36.99
C ALA A 161 -21.80 -6.42 35.90
N SER A 162 -23.05 -6.79 35.57
CA SER A 162 -23.30 -7.73 34.48
C SER A 162 -24.52 -7.39 33.65
N LEU A 163 -24.39 -7.53 32.34
CA LEU A 163 -25.50 -7.59 31.39
C LEU A 163 -25.74 -9.06 31.05
N ARG A 164 -26.91 -9.61 31.40
CA ARG A 164 -27.20 -11.05 31.26
C ARG A 164 -28.21 -11.33 30.15
N GLY A 165 -27.90 -12.30 29.31
CA GLY A 165 -28.85 -12.86 28.33
C GLY A 165 -29.11 -11.95 27.14
N ALA A 166 -28.12 -11.16 26.74
CA ALA A 166 -28.15 -10.39 25.50
C ALA A 166 -28.04 -11.36 24.32
N VAL A 167 -29.11 -11.52 23.56
CA VAL A 167 -29.18 -12.48 22.46
C VAL A 167 -28.58 -11.85 21.22
N ALA A 168 -27.53 -12.46 20.67
CA ALA A 168 -26.93 -12.02 19.42
C ALA A 168 -28.00 -12.05 18.31
N PRO A 169 -28.32 -10.93 17.65
CA PRO A 169 -29.34 -10.87 16.61
C PRO A 169 -28.94 -11.69 15.38
N ASP A 170 -29.92 -11.99 14.52
CA ASP A 170 -29.65 -12.66 13.25
C ASP A 170 -28.64 -11.84 12.42
N GLY A 171 -27.58 -12.48 11.93
CA GLY A 171 -26.50 -11.83 11.21
C GLY A 171 -25.31 -11.39 12.08
N ALA A 172 -25.44 -11.42 13.41
CA ALA A 172 -24.32 -11.12 14.31
C ALA A 172 -23.22 -12.19 14.18
N VAL A 173 -22.00 -11.72 13.89
CA VAL A 173 -20.78 -12.55 13.90
C VAL A 173 -19.75 -12.06 14.91
N THR A 174 -19.85 -10.79 15.33
CA THR A 174 -18.93 -10.18 16.30
C THR A 174 -19.70 -9.46 17.40
N ALA A 175 -19.14 -9.43 18.61
CA ALA A 175 -19.53 -8.52 19.68
C ALA A 175 -18.34 -7.65 20.07
N ARG A 176 -18.47 -6.33 19.93
CA ARG A 176 -17.50 -5.33 20.43
C ARG A 176 -17.87 -4.95 21.84
N VAL A 177 -16.95 -5.18 22.78
CA VAL A 177 -17.07 -4.71 24.16
C VAL A 177 -16.24 -3.45 24.28
N LEU A 178 -16.90 -2.29 24.37
CA LEU A 178 -16.27 -0.98 24.60
C LEU A 178 -16.51 -0.55 26.05
N LEU A 179 -15.45 -0.20 26.75
CA LEU A 179 -15.46 0.40 28.07
C LEU A 179 -15.09 1.88 27.96
N TRP A 180 -15.78 2.73 28.71
CA TRP A 180 -15.57 4.18 28.65
C TRP A 180 -15.76 4.86 30.02
N GLY A 181 -14.89 5.81 30.33
CA GLY A 181 -14.96 6.68 31.51
C GLY A 181 -15.77 7.95 31.24
N GLU A 182 -16.77 8.25 32.10
CA GLU A 182 -17.61 9.46 31.98
C GLU A 182 -17.16 10.57 32.93
N SER A 183 -16.82 10.24 34.19
CA SER A 183 -16.35 11.22 35.18
C SER A 183 -15.70 10.57 36.39
N GLY A 184 -14.50 11.02 36.76
CA GLY A 184 -13.72 10.47 37.87
C GLY A 184 -13.05 9.15 37.47
N ALA A 185 -11.81 8.96 37.90
CA ALA A 185 -11.04 7.80 37.49
C ALA A 185 -11.70 6.50 37.98
N VAL A 186 -11.95 5.55 37.06
CA VAL A 186 -12.58 4.25 37.34
C VAL A 186 -11.57 3.14 37.08
N GLU A 187 -11.32 2.31 38.09
CA GLU A 187 -10.53 1.09 37.93
C GLU A 187 -11.45 -0.05 37.44
N ILE A 188 -11.13 -0.58 36.27
CA ILE A 188 -11.77 -1.76 35.69
C ILE A 188 -10.87 -2.97 35.95
N GLY A 189 -11.40 -3.97 36.64
CA GLY A 189 -10.74 -5.25 36.88
C GLY A 189 -11.03 -6.26 35.75
N ASP A 190 -11.51 -7.45 36.12
CA ASP A 190 -11.83 -8.49 35.15
C ASP A 190 -12.99 -8.15 34.22
N VAL A 191 -12.78 -8.36 32.92
CA VAL A 191 -13.79 -8.24 31.87
C VAL A 191 -13.97 -9.58 31.20
N SER A 192 -15.21 -10.06 31.09
CA SER A 192 -15.53 -11.30 30.39
C SER A 192 -16.84 -11.23 29.61
N LEU A 193 -16.85 -11.87 28.44
CA LEU A 193 -18.05 -12.15 27.67
C LEU A 193 -18.20 -13.67 27.55
N SER A 194 -19.35 -14.21 27.96
CA SER A 194 -19.60 -15.65 27.93
C SER A 194 -20.98 -15.98 27.38
N ASP A 195 -21.09 -17.06 26.59
CA ASP A 195 -22.37 -17.64 26.14
C ASP A 195 -22.99 -18.60 27.17
N GLY A 196 -22.40 -18.70 28.37
CA GLY A 196 -22.79 -19.63 29.43
C GLY A 196 -22.13 -21.01 29.34
N SER A 197 -21.37 -21.30 28.29
CA SER A 197 -20.59 -22.52 28.11
C SER A 197 -19.09 -22.27 27.97
N THR A 198 -18.71 -21.18 27.31
CA THR A 198 -17.33 -20.72 27.11
C THR A 198 -17.24 -19.22 27.33
N GLU A 199 -16.08 -18.74 27.76
CA GLU A 199 -15.72 -17.32 27.69
C GLU A 199 -15.18 -17.07 26.28
N VAL A 200 -15.87 -16.22 25.53
CA VAL A 200 -15.49 -15.82 24.15
C VAL A 200 -14.64 -14.55 24.15
N LEU A 201 -14.63 -13.84 25.28
CA LEU A 201 -13.76 -12.72 25.56
C LEU A 201 -13.36 -12.81 27.03
N THR A 202 -12.07 -12.66 27.29
CA THR A 202 -11.53 -12.28 28.60
C THR A 202 -10.47 -11.21 28.36
N ASN A 203 -10.12 -10.43 29.37
CA ASN A 203 -8.93 -9.55 29.34
C ASN A 203 -7.60 -10.34 29.34
N GLY A 204 -7.60 -11.62 28.95
CA GLY A 204 -6.42 -12.47 28.84
C GLY A 204 -5.78 -12.87 30.16
N GLY A 205 -6.34 -12.51 31.32
CA GLY A 205 -5.78 -12.88 32.62
C GLY A 205 -4.28 -12.67 32.74
N LEU A 206 -3.77 -11.47 32.42
CA LEU A 206 -2.39 -11.00 32.65
C LEU A 206 -1.28 -12.08 32.85
N ASP A 207 -1.13 -13.04 31.93
CA ASP A 207 -0.05 -14.05 31.98
C ASP A 207 0.70 -14.06 30.62
N PRO A 208 1.99 -13.68 30.59
CA PRO A 208 2.73 -13.45 29.36
C PRO A 208 3.20 -14.75 28.73
N ALA A 209 2.58 -15.15 27.61
CA ALA A 209 3.15 -16.19 26.75
C ALA A 209 2.67 -16.11 25.30
N VAL A 210 3.07 -15.08 24.56
CA VAL A 210 3.19 -15.14 23.10
C VAL A 210 4.50 -14.49 22.68
N THR A 211 5.30 -15.23 21.90
CA THR A 211 6.53 -14.77 21.27
C THR A 211 6.22 -14.32 19.84
N TRP A 212 6.38 -13.04 19.55
CA TRP A 212 6.54 -12.53 18.18
C TRP A 212 8.04 -12.56 17.86
N GLY A 213 8.44 -13.39 16.89
CA GLY A 213 9.78 -13.29 16.31
C GLY A 213 9.71 -12.40 15.08
N ALA A 214 10.48 -11.32 15.03
CA ALA A 214 10.74 -10.65 13.77
C ALA A 214 11.46 -11.61 12.82
N GLU A 215 11.12 -11.61 11.53
CA GLU A 215 11.92 -12.27 10.49
C GLU A 215 13.24 -11.52 10.22
N ALA A 216 13.37 -10.27 10.70
CA ALA A 216 14.55 -9.42 10.58
C ALA A 216 15.62 -9.72 11.64
N ASP A 217 16.90 -9.71 11.25
CA ASP A 217 18.03 -9.94 12.16
C ASP A 217 18.21 -8.76 13.15
N PHE A 218 18.12 -9.02 14.45
CA PHE A 218 18.42 -8.01 15.48
C PHE A 218 19.93 -7.88 15.73
N VAL A 219 20.45 -6.65 15.73
CA VAL A 219 21.85 -6.35 16.08
C VAL A 219 21.92 -5.59 17.40
N HIS A 220 22.74 -6.07 18.34
CA HIS A 220 22.91 -5.42 19.64
C HIS A 220 23.83 -4.19 19.55
N MET A 221 23.53 -3.15 20.32
CA MET A 221 24.39 -1.98 20.48
C MET A 221 24.82 -1.81 21.94
N VAL A 222 26.10 -1.60 22.20
CA VAL A 222 26.56 -1.12 23.51
C VAL A 222 26.65 0.40 23.42
N TRP A 223 25.56 1.09 23.76
CA TRP A 223 25.39 2.52 23.49
C TRP A 223 26.43 3.39 24.21
N SER A 224 26.76 3.10 25.47
CA SER A 224 27.78 3.83 26.24
C SER A 224 28.62 2.95 27.15
N GLY A 225 29.61 3.54 27.80
CA GLY A 225 30.38 2.89 28.86
C GLY A 225 29.54 2.45 30.07
N ALA A 226 28.36 3.03 30.28
CA ALA A 226 27.44 2.61 31.33
C ALA A 226 26.80 1.23 31.04
N ASP A 227 26.71 0.84 29.77
CA ASP A 227 26.16 -0.45 29.34
C ASP A 227 27.16 -1.60 29.52
N VAL A 228 28.46 -1.29 29.70
CA VAL A 228 29.55 -2.26 29.89
C VAL A 228 29.54 -2.79 31.33
N THR A 229 28.51 -3.56 31.65
CA THR A 229 28.35 -4.26 32.92
C THR A 229 28.62 -5.76 32.75
N PRO A 230 29.03 -6.48 33.80
CA PRO A 230 29.20 -7.93 33.72
C PRO A 230 27.95 -8.66 33.21
N GLU A 231 26.76 -8.17 33.58
CA GLU A 231 25.47 -8.74 33.19
C GLU A 231 25.18 -8.54 31.70
N THR A 232 25.47 -7.35 31.17
CA THR A 232 25.37 -7.08 29.73
C THR A 232 26.38 -7.91 28.95
N ILE A 233 27.64 -7.96 29.38
CA ILE A 233 28.68 -8.74 28.69
C ILE A 233 28.37 -10.23 28.70
N GLU A 234 27.87 -10.78 29.81
CA GLU A 234 27.43 -12.17 29.88
C GLU A 234 26.28 -12.44 28.90
N ARG A 235 25.27 -11.55 28.81
CA ARG A 235 24.15 -11.67 27.87
C ARG A 235 24.60 -11.60 26.42
N LEU A 236 25.55 -10.71 26.12
CA LEU A 236 26.09 -10.53 24.77
C LEU A 236 27.12 -11.62 24.40
N THR A 237 27.49 -12.53 25.30
CA THR A 237 28.45 -13.59 24.98
C THR A 237 27.86 -14.57 23.98
N GLY A 238 28.51 -14.69 22.82
CA GLY A 238 28.09 -15.60 21.76
C GLY A 238 27.03 -15.04 20.80
N VAL A 239 26.67 -13.75 20.89
CA VAL A 239 25.92 -13.08 19.82
C VAL A 239 26.83 -12.86 18.60
N ASP A 240 26.23 -12.73 17.41
CA ASP A 240 27.01 -12.68 16.17
C ASP A 240 27.74 -11.35 15.97
N THR A 241 27.07 -10.22 16.21
CA THR A 241 27.60 -8.87 15.97
C THR A 241 27.14 -7.89 17.04
N ILE A 242 28.01 -6.94 17.40
CA ILE A 242 27.74 -5.85 18.32
C ILE A 242 28.20 -4.52 17.69
N LEU A 243 27.33 -3.51 17.73
CA LEU A 243 27.68 -2.11 17.48
C LEU A 243 28.30 -1.49 18.73
N GLY A 244 29.38 -0.70 18.54
CA GLY A 244 30.07 0.00 19.61
C GLY A 244 29.31 1.23 20.13
N PHE A 245 30.03 2.09 20.86
CA PHE A 245 29.45 3.26 21.52
C PHE A 245 28.87 4.28 20.52
N ASN A 246 27.70 4.84 20.84
CA ASN A 246 26.94 5.77 20.01
C ASN A 246 27.36 7.21 20.26
N GLU A 247 27.85 7.90 19.25
CA GLU A 247 28.28 9.31 19.27
C GLU A 247 29.07 9.72 20.53
N PRO A 248 30.17 9.00 20.87
CA PRO A 248 30.94 9.26 22.09
C PRO A 248 31.60 10.64 22.14
N ASP A 249 31.74 11.32 21.02
CA ASP A 249 32.26 12.69 20.93
C ASP A 249 31.22 13.76 21.32
N HIS A 250 29.93 13.41 21.43
CA HIS A 250 28.84 14.35 21.69
C HIS A 250 28.29 14.23 23.12
N VAL A 251 28.12 15.38 23.79
CA VAL A 251 27.79 15.47 25.23
C VAL A 251 26.35 15.01 25.55
N ASP A 252 25.45 15.15 24.59
CA ASP A 252 24.05 14.72 24.74
C ASP A 252 23.84 13.24 24.34
N GLN A 253 24.92 12.55 23.98
CA GLN A 253 24.94 11.15 23.57
C GLN A 253 25.76 10.34 24.58
N SER A 254 26.60 9.39 24.16
CA SER A 254 27.33 8.56 25.12
C SER A 254 28.43 9.29 25.90
N ASP A 255 28.87 10.49 25.45
CA ASP A 255 29.82 11.39 26.12
C ASP A 255 31.04 10.67 26.71
N MET A 256 31.88 10.10 25.84
CA MET A 256 33.03 9.30 26.23
C MET A 256 34.33 9.84 25.63
N THR A 257 35.38 9.87 26.44
CA THR A 257 36.72 10.07 25.90
C THR A 257 37.23 8.81 25.19
N VAL A 258 38.16 8.99 24.25
CA VAL A 258 38.85 7.88 23.57
C VAL A 258 39.53 6.94 24.58
N ASP A 259 40.14 7.47 25.65
CA ASP A 259 40.80 6.67 26.68
C ASP A 259 39.80 5.78 27.45
N GLU A 260 38.59 6.29 27.73
CA GLU A 260 37.53 5.52 28.39
C GLU A 260 37.01 4.41 27.48
N ALA A 261 36.75 4.71 26.21
CA ALA A 261 36.34 3.72 25.22
C ALA A 261 37.38 2.60 25.06
N LEU A 262 38.67 2.95 24.93
CA LEU A 262 39.77 1.98 24.86
C LEU A 262 39.93 1.15 26.13
N ALA A 263 39.66 1.74 27.31
CA ALA A 263 39.74 1.02 28.57
C ALA A 263 38.64 -0.05 28.70
N LEU A 264 37.46 0.19 28.12
CA LEU A 264 36.30 -0.71 28.17
C LEU A 264 36.25 -1.71 27.01
N TRP A 265 36.92 -1.42 25.89
CA TRP A 265 36.94 -2.27 24.70
C TRP A 265 37.31 -3.75 24.95
N PRO A 266 38.26 -4.08 25.85
CA PRO A 266 38.57 -5.47 26.17
C PRO A 266 37.37 -6.29 26.66
N GLU A 267 36.43 -5.68 27.38
CA GLU A 267 35.24 -6.37 27.87
C GLU A 267 34.33 -6.78 26.70
N LEU A 268 34.11 -5.89 25.73
CA LEU A 268 33.34 -6.21 24.51
C LEU A 268 34.02 -7.32 23.71
N MET A 269 35.35 -7.31 23.61
CA MET A 269 36.09 -8.37 22.92
C MET A 269 35.91 -9.77 23.57
N THR A 270 35.60 -9.84 24.87
CA THR A 270 35.38 -11.13 25.54
C THR A 270 34.10 -11.84 25.09
N THR A 271 33.13 -11.11 24.54
CA THR A 271 31.87 -11.68 24.03
C THR A 271 32.07 -12.65 22.87
N GLY A 272 33.17 -12.48 22.11
CA GLY A 272 33.47 -13.23 20.91
C GLY A 272 32.75 -12.74 19.65
N ALA A 273 31.79 -11.82 19.77
CA ALA A 273 31.04 -11.22 18.66
C ALA A 273 31.95 -10.48 17.68
N ARG A 274 31.46 -10.24 16.46
CA ARG A 274 32.05 -9.26 15.56
C ARG A 274 31.79 -7.85 16.09
N LEU A 275 32.82 -7.01 16.18
CA LEU A 275 32.72 -5.69 16.81
C LEU A 275 32.83 -4.56 15.78
N GLY A 276 31.78 -3.76 15.66
CA GLY A 276 31.81 -2.47 14.97
C GLY A 276 32.46 -1.42 15.85
N SER A 277 33.25 -0.51 15.27
CA SER A 277 33.80 0.64 16.00
C SER A 277 32.71 1.44 16.74
N PRO A 278 33.08 2.29 17.71
CA PRO A 278 32.21 3.39 18.08
C PRO A 278 31.86 4.24 16.85
N SER A 279 30.65 4.80 16.82
CA SER A 279 30.14 5.67 15.75
C SER A 279 30.11 7.12 16.25
N PRO A 280 31.21 7.91 16.15
CA PRO A 280 31.13 9.32 16.50
C PRO A 280 30.29 10.11 15.49
N THR A 281 29.94 11.35 15.83
CA THR A 281 29.27 12.24 14.87
C THR A 281 30.10 12.36 13.59
N GLN A 282 29.42 12.62 12.46
CA GLN A 282 30.01 12.59 11.10
C GLN A 282 31.36 13.34 10.97
N TYR A 283 31.55 14.43 11.70
CA TYR A 283 32.75 15.27 11.64
C TYR A 283 33.95 14.73 12.44
N GLU A 284 33.73 13.78 13.33
CA GLU A 284 34.75 13.16 14.19
C GLU A 284 35.15 11.75 13.71
N VAL A 285 34.78 11.40 12.47
CA VAL A 285 35.12 10.12 11.81
C VAL A 285 36.48 10.19 11.09
N LEU A 286 36.80 11.26 10.35
CA LEU A 286 37.98 11.32 9.47
C LEU A 286 39.14 12.17 10.02
N GLY A 287 40.38 11.74 9.76
CA GLY A 287 41.62 12.39 10.19
C GLY A 287 42.26 11.75 11.43
N GLU A 288 43.59 11.89 11.56
CA GLU A 288 44.35 11.31 12.69
C GLU A 288 43.97 11.92 14.05
N ASP A 289 43.56 13.19 14.05
CA ASP A 289 43.17 13.92 15.26
C ASP A 289 41.70 13.73 15.65
N SER A 290 40.88 13.14 14.77
CA SER A 290 39.46 12.90 15.05
C SER A 290 39.26 11.89 16.18
N TRP A 291 38.07 11.86 16.77
CA TRP A 291 37.74 10.89 17.81
C TRP A 291 37.98 9.46 17.33
N LEU A 292 37.44 9.09 16.16
CA LEU A 292 37.62 7.74 15.62
C LEU A 292 39.08 7.47 15.24
N GLY A 293 39.78 8.45 14.66
CA GLY A 293 41.19 8.32 14.27
C GLY A 293 42.07 7.97 15.46
N ARG A 294 41.90 8.69 16.57
CA ARG A 294 42.61 8.44 17.83
C ARG A 294 42.23 7.11 18.47
N PHE A 295 40.95 6.72 18.40
CA PHE A 295 40.50 5.42 18.91
C PHE A 295 41.11 4.27 18.13
N MET A 296 41.08 4.32 16.80
CA MET A 296 41.65 3.28 15.94
C MET A 296 43.17 3.18 16.10
N GLU A 297 43.89 4.31 16.20
CA GLU A 297 45.34 4.30 16.51
C GLU A 297 45.62 3.64 17.87
N GLY A 298 44.81 3.98 18.89
CA GLY A 298 44.94 3.39 20.23
C GLY A 298 44.62 1.90 20.25
N ALA A 299 43.60 1.46 19.52
CA ALA A 299 43.20 0.07 19.39
C ALA A 299 44.31 -0.76 18.70
N ASP A 300 44.87 -0.25 17.60
CA ASP A 300 46.00 -0.86 16.90
C ASP A 300 47.24 -0.97 17.79
N ALA A 301 47.57 0.10 18.51
CA ALA A 301 48.70 0.13 19.44
C ALA A 301 48.54 -0.88 20.60
N ALA A 302 47.30 -1.10 21.04
CA ALA A 302 46.95 -2.08 22.08
C ALA A 302 46.78 -3.51 21.55
N GLY A 303 46.74 -3.70 20.22
CA GLY A 303 46.45 -4.98 19.58
C GLY A 303 45.01 -5.44 19.76
N TYR A 304 44.07 -4.49 19.86
CA TYR A 304 42.65 -4.74 19.96
C TYR A 304 42.04 -5.06 18.60
N ARG A 305 40.95 -5.83 18.61
CA ARG A 305 40.18 -6.17 17.41
C ARG A 305 39.05 -5.17 17.23
N VAL A 306 38.97 -4.62 16.02
CA VAL A 306 37.82 -3.88 15.48
C VAL A 306 37.56 -4.50 14.11
N ASP A 307 36.36 -5.00 13.87
CA ASP A 307 36.06 -5.85 12.71
C ASP A 307 35.39 -5.10 11.55
N PHE A 308 34.77 -3.94 11.83
CA PHE A 308 34.24 -3.00 10.84
C PHE A 308 34.13 -1.60 11.46
N ILE A 309 34.02 -0.58 10.61
CA ILE A 309 33.80 0.81 11.00
C ILE A 309 32.30 1.11 10.92
N ALA A 310 31.72 1.60 12.02
CA ALA A 310 30.37 2.11 12.04
C ALA A 310 30.39 3.65 11.93
N VAL A 311 29.53 4.23 11.09
CA VAL A 311 29.46 5.68 10.82
C VAL A 311 28.02 6.18 10.77
N HIS A 312 27.84 7.45 11.13
CA HIS A 312 26.61 8.21 10.90
C HIS A 312 26.82 9.24 9.78
N TYR A 313 25.77 9.49 8.98
CA TYR A 313 25.82 10.49 7.91
C TYR A 313 24.49 11.21 7.76
N TYR A 314 24.45 12.50 8.11
CA TYR A 314 23.27 13.33 7.97
C TYR A 314 23.53 14.42 6.93
N SER A 315 22.76 14.40 5.84
CA SER A 315 22.96 15.35 4.75
C SER A 315 22.04 16.56 4.90
N ASP A 316 22.62 17.76 4.86
CA ASP A 316 21.88 19.04 4.92
C ASP A 316 21.44 19.53 3.54
N ASN A 317 21.68 18.77 2.47
CA ASN A 317 21.43 19.19 1.09
C ASN A 317 21.11 18.05 0.11
N GLY A 318 21.21 16.79 0.54
CA GLY A 318 20.94 15.60 -0.26
C GLY A 318 22.02 15.23 -1.29
N ASP A 319 23.25 15.73 -1.16
CA ASP A 319 24.35 15.39 -2.06
C ASP A 319 24.87 13.96 -1.80
N VAL A 320 24.40 13.01 -2.62
CA VAL A 320 24.80 11.60 -2.57
C VAL A 320 26.25 11.40 -3.02
N ALA A 321 26.81 12.25 -3.88
CA ALA A 321 28.21 12.15 -4.29
C ALA A 321 29.17 12.57 -3.17
N ALA A 322 28.79 13.56 -2.36
CA ALA A 322 29.49 13.90 -1.14
C ALA A 322 29.44 12.75 -0.12
N PHE A 323 28.29 12.06 -0.03
CA PHE A 323 28.15 10.89 0.83
C PHE A 323 29.04 9.73 0.37
N GLU A 324 29.03 9.41 -0.92
CA GLU A 324 29.92 8.39 -1.52
C GLU A 324 31.40 8.72 -1.23
N THR A 325 31.81 9.97 -1.46
CA THR A 325 33.19 10.43 -1.20
C THR A 325 33.58 10.23 0.27
N PHE A 326 32.67 10.56 1.20
CA PHE A 326 32.90 10.34 2.62
C PHE A 326 33.15 8.85 2.93
N LEU A 327 32.33 7.94 2.40
CA LEU A 327 32.49 6.50 2.60
C LEU A 327 33.80 5.98 2.00
N GLU A 328 34.18 6.44 0.81
CA GLU A 328 35.47 6.12 0.19
C GLU A 328 36.66 6.59 1.04
N GLU A 329 36.61 7.80 1.60
CA GLU A 329 37.65 8.35 2.47
C GLU A 329 37.76 7.57 3.79
N VAL A 330 36.64 7.18 4.40
CA VAL A 330 36.62 6.35 5.61
C VAL A 330 37.26 4.99 5.33
N HIS A 331 36.86 4.34 4.23
CA HIS A 331 37.44 3.06 3.84
C HIS A 331 38.93 3.18 3.51
N ALA A 332 39.35 4.27 2.86
CA ALA A 332 40.75 4.52 2.55
C ALA A 332 41.61 4.75 3.81
N GLN A 333 41.07 5.42 4.84
CA GLN A 333 41.79 5.69 6.08
C GLN A 333 41.94 4.44 6.95
N TYR A 334 40.88 3.65 7.12
CA TYR A 334 40.86 2.55 8.08
C TYR A 334 41.05 1.16 7.46
N GLY A 335 40.76 0.98 6.17
CA GLY A 335 40.95 -0.28 5.45
C GLY A 335 40.08 -1.44 5.95
N LEU A 336 38.96 -1.13 6.62
CA LEU A 336 38.00 -2.09 7.18
C LEU A 336 36.61 -1.89 6.54
N PRO A 337 35.75 -2.93 6.48
CA PRO A 337 34.38 -2.79 6.00
C PRO A 337 33.60 -1.74 6.78
N ILE A 338 32.57 -1.15 6.16
CA ILE A 338 31.77 -0.06 6.72
C ILE A 338 30.32 -0.51 6.93
N TRP A 339 29.75 -0.14 8.07
CA TRP A 339 28.32 -0.12 8.33
C TRP A 339 27.89 1.34 8.50
N VAL A 340 26.91 1.80 7.73
CA VAL A 340 26.30 3.12 7.94
C VAL A 340 25.13 2.93 8.91
N THR A 341 25.35 3.17 10.19
CA THR A 341 24.34 2.82 11.22
C THR A 341 23.24 3.85 11.34
N GLU A 342 23.47 5.09 10.93
CA GLU A 342 22.42 6.12 10.84
C GLU A 342 22.66 7.02 9.64
N TRP A 343 21.62 7.27 8.86
CA TRP A 343 21.64 8.29 7.82
C TRP A 343 20.24 8.75 7.43
N ALA A 344 20.12 10.03 7.13
CA ALA A 344 18.89 10.71 6.67
C ALA A 344 19.22 12.10 6.08
N LEU A 345 18.21 12.78 5.53
CA LEU A 345 18.29 14.23 5.37
C LEU A 345 17.98 14.90 6.71
N ALA A 346 18.90 15.70 7.20
CA ALA A 346 18.69 16.51 8.39
C ALA A 346 19.51 17.80 8.29
N ASP A 347 18.83 18.94 8.47
CA ASP A 347 19.49 20.20 8.77
C ASP A 347 19.20 20.55 10.23
N TRP A 348 20.18 20.33 11.09
CA TRP A 348 20.06 20.55 12.54
C TRP A 348 19.80 22.03 12.91
N PHE A 349 19.84 22.96 11.95
CA PHE A 349 19.47 24.36 12.13
C PHE A 349 18.10 24.72 11.54
N ASP A 350 17.49 23.83 10.77
CA ASP A 350 16.18 23.99 10.12
C ASP A 350 15.49 22.61 9.96
N LEU A 351 14.84 22.16 11.03
CA LEU A 351 14.30 20.79 11.13
C LEU A 351 13.13 20.54 10.15
N ASP A 352 12.44 21.60 9.72
CA ASP A 352 11.30 21.53 8.79
C ASP A 352 11.75 21.60 7.32
N LYS A 353 13.06 21.65 7.06
CA LYS A 353 13.62 21.88 5.71
C LYS A 353 13.29 20.77 4.72
N PHE A 354 13.17 19.54 5.19
CA PHE A 354 13.03 18.36 4.36
C PHE A 354 11.70 17.65 4.59
N THR A 355 11.07 17.25 3.49
CA THR A 355 9.82 16.50 3.49
C THR A 355 10.08 14.98 3.51
N HIS A 356 9.02 14.18 3.70
CA HIS A 356 9.10 12.73 3.51
C HIS A 356 9.55 12.37 2.08
N ALA A 357 9.06 13.08 1.05
CA ALA A 357 9.48 12.92 -0.33
C ALA A 357 10.97 13.22 -0.56
N ASP A 358 11.51 14.28 0.05
CA ASP A 358 12.94 14.57 -0.03
C ASP A 358 13.77 13.45 0.59
N ASN A 359 13.36 12.96 1.75
CA ASN A 359 13.96 11.82 2.42
C ASN A 359 13.84 10.54 1.59
N ALA A 360 12.70 10.29 0.92
CA ALA A 360 12.49 9.14 0.04
C ALA A 360 13.43 9.15 -1.17
N ARG A 361 13.62 10.31 -1.81
CA ARG A 361 14.59 10.47 -2.91
C ARG A 361 16.02 10.18 -2.42
N PHE A 362 16.42 10.82 -1.32
CA PHE A 362 17.76 10.63 -0.76
C PHE A 362 18.00 9.18 -0.31
N PHE A 363 16.99 8.53 0.24
CA PHE A 363 17.04 7.13 0.61
C PHE A 363 17.27 6.23 -0.61
N ARG A 364 16.52 6.40 -1.71
CA ARG A 364 16.72 5.59 -2.92
C ARG A 364 18.13 5.78 -3.48
N GLU A 365 18.51 7.01 -3.78
CA GLU A 365 19.80 7.31 -4.39
C GLU A 365 20.98 6.90 -3.48
N GLY A 366 20.87 7.09 -2.17
CA GLY A 366 21.87 6.68 -1.20
C GLY A 366 21.97 5.16 -1.05
N ALA A 367 20.84 4.44 -1.06
CA ALA A 367 20.83 2.99 -0.99
C ALA A 367 21.41 2.35 -2.26
N GLU A 368 21.14 2.91 -3.45
CA GLU A 368 21.76 2.47 -4.72
C GLU A 368 23.27 2.62 -4.69
N MET A 369 23.72 3.81 -4.26
CA MET A 369 25.13 4.12 -4.13
C MET A 369 25.82 3.13 -3.18
N MET A 370 25.27 2.93 -1.98
CA MET A 370 25.84 2.01 -0.99
C MET A 370 25.79 0.55 -1.41
N ASP A 371 24.80 0.15 -2.20
CA ASP A 371 24.73 -1.19 -2.78
C ASP A 371 25.91 -1.46 -3.72
N GLY A 372 26.28 -0.47 -4.54
CA GLY A 372 27.42 -0.51 -5.45
C GLY A 372 28.80 -0.44 -4.79
N LEU A 373 28.88 -0.11 -3.50
CA LEU A 373 30.13 -0.08 -2.74
C LEU A 373 30.38 -1.43 -2.04
N ASP A 374 31.34 -2.21 -2.55
CA ASP A 374 31.71 -3.53 -2.00
C ASP A 374 32.16 -3.49 -0.54
N PHE A 375 32.71 -2.36 -0.10
CA PHE A 375 33.18 -2.17 1.27
C PHE A 375 32.07 -1.70 2.24
N VAL A 376 30.88 -1.37 1.75
CA VAL A 376 29.69 -1.11 2.58
C VAL A 376 28.94 -2.41 2.74
N GLU A 377 28.90 -2.94 3.96
CA GLU A 377 28.27 -4.24 4.25
C GLU A 377 26.81 -4.12 4.68
N ARG A 378 26.45 -3.03 5.37
CA ARG A 378 25.08 -2.76 5.84
C ARG A 378 24.85 -1.25 5.98
N HIS A 379 23.61 -0.81 5.84
CA HIS A 379 23.17 0.54 6.17
C HIS A 379 21.81 0.54 6.86
N ALA A 380 21.61 1.46 7.81
CA ALA A 380 20.37 1.59 8.56
C ALA A 380 19.81 3.00 8.47
N TRP A 381 18.58 3.13 7.97
CA TRP A 381 17.89 4.41 7.87
C TRP A 381 17.53 4.95 9.27
N PHE A 382 17.60 6.28 9.43
CA PHE A 382 17.15 6.97 10.65
C PHE A 382 15.86 7.76 10.35
N GLY A 383 14.68 7.35 10.80
CA GLY A 383 14.37 6.19 11.65
C GLY A 383 12.92 5.74 11.52
N LEU A 384 12.52 4.72 12.28
CA LEU A 384 11.20 4.09 12.14
C LEU A 384 10.01 5.05 12.41
N TYR A 385 10.04 5.74 13.55
CA TYR A 385 8.99 6.63 14.02
C TYR A 385 9.47 8.07 14.08
N ASP A 386 8.54 9.01 14.21
CA ASP A 386 8.89 10.40 14.43
C ASP A 386 9.42 10.63 15.84
N ASN A 387 10.14 11.73 16.04
CA ASN A 387 10.56 12.23 17.35
C ASN A 387 11.45 11.28 18.18
N LEU A 388 12.19 10.36 17.54
CA LEU A 388 13.07 9.39 18.21
C LEU A 388 14.14 10.06 19.09
N ASP A 389 14.64 11.23 18.69
CA ASP A 389 15.61 12.05 19.43
C ASP A 389 15.04 13.40 19.91
N GLN A 390 13.72 13.47 20.12
CA GLN A 390 13.02 14.73 20.45
C GLN A 390 12.95 15.75 19.30
N TRP A 391 13.28 15.32 18.08
CA TRP A 391 13.27 16.12 16.87
C TRP A 391 12.45 15.43 15.79
N SER A 392 11.63 16.22 15.09
CA SER A 392 10.93 15.80 13.88
C SER A 392 11.67 16.35 12.68
N ILE A 393 12.20 15.47 11.83
CA ILE A 393 13.02 15.82 10.65
C ILE A 393 12.43 15.26 9.35
N GLY A 394 11.18 14.82 9.39
CA GLY A 394 10.50 14.26 8.22
C GLY A 394 11.08 12.93 7.72
N ALA A 395 11.84 12.20 8.55
CA ALA A 395 12.52 10.97 8.15
C ALA A 395 11.83 9.68 8.67
N ASN A 396 10.75 9.80 9.43
CA ASN A 396 10.03 8.63 9.96
C ASN A 396 9.43 7.80 8.83
N LEU A 397 9.60 6.47 8.91
CA LEU A 397 9.06 5.52 7.94
C LEU A 397 7.56 5.26 8.16
N VAL A 398 7.10 5.39 9.40
CA VAL A 398 5.71 5.11 9.79
C VAL A 398 5.14 6.33 10.51
N HIS A 399 3.93 6.71 10.15
CA HIS A 399 3.14 7.73 10.84
C HIS A 399 2.53 7.17 12.14
N ASP A 400 2.13 8.03 13.06
CA ASP A 400 1.56 7.63 14.36
C ASP A 400 0.31 6.74 14.22
N ASP A 401 -0.44 6.87 13.13
CA ASP A 401 -1.61 6.06 12.81
C ASP A 401 -1.27 4.66 12.23
N GLY A 402 -0.03 4.45 11.80
CA GLY A 402 0.46 3.20 11.20
C GLY A 402 0.52 3.18 9.69
N ALA A 403 0.15 4.27 9.02
CA ALA A 403 0.42 4.41 7.60
C ALA A 403 1.94 4.54 7.36
N LEU A 404 2.43 3.96 6.27
CA LEU A 404 3.79 4.21 5.81
C LEU A 404 3.87 5.63 5.23
N SER A 405 4.94 6.36 5.58
CA SER A 405 5.26 7.63 4.92
C SER A 405 5.85 7.39 3.54
N GLU A 406 6.08 8.46 2.77
CA GLU A 406 6.71 8.36 1.44
C GLU A 406 8.11 7.70 1.51
N VAL A 407 8.87 7.99 2.57
CA VAL A 407 10.17 7.32 2.80
C VAL A 407 9.98 5.89 3.33
N GLY A 408 8.90 5.61 4.09
CA GLY A 408 8.49 4.25 4.47
C GLY A 408 8.19 3.35 3.27
N LEU A 409 7.48 3.88 2.29
CA LEU A 409 7.19 3.18 1.03
C LEU A 409 8.47 2.95 0.22
N ALA A 410 9.34 3.96 0.11
CA ALA A 410 10.64 3.81 -0.54
C ALA A 410 11.52 2.77 0.17
N PHE A 411 11.49 2.73 1.49
CA PHE A 411 12.20 1.74 2.30
C PHE A 411 11.72 0.33 2.00
N ALA A 412 10.41 0.08 2.04
CA ALA A 412 9.84 -1.23 1.77
C ALA A 412 10.17 -1.75 0.35
N ASP A 413 10.16 -0.85 -0.63
CA ASP A 413 10.51 -1.12 -2.03
C ASP A 413 11.99 -1.56 -2.17
N VAL A 414 12.92 -0.86 -1.50
CA VAL A 414 14.37 -1.12 -1.60
C VAL A 414 14.83 -2.29 -0.71
N ALA A 415 14.19 -2.51 0.44
CA ALA A 415 14.56 -3.58 1.38
C ALA A 415 14.11 -4.97 0.92
N ALA A 416 13.21 -5.06 -0.07
CA ALA A 416 12.71 -6.33 -0.60
C ALA A 416 13.84 -7.17 -1.24
N PRO A 417 13.93 -8.49 -0.95
CA PRO A 417 15.00 -9.35 -1.45
C PRO A 417 14.98 -9.52 -2.99
N ALA A 418 16.16 -9.45 -3.61
CA ALA A 418 16.36 -9.59 -5.05
C ALA A 418 16.31 -11.07 -5.48
N VAL A 419 15.49 -11.40 -6.48
CA VAL A 419 15.40 -12.75 -7.05
C VAL A 419 16.20 -12.81 -8.36
N LEU A 420 17.36 -13.48 -8.36
CA LEU A 420 18.18 -13.70 -9.55
C LEU A 420 17.67 -14.88 -10.39
N VAL A 421 17.43 -14.68 -11.70
CA VAL A 421 17.16 -15.77 -12.67
C VAL A 421 18.22 -15.76 -13.78
N GLY A 422 18.89 -16.89 -13.96
CA GLY A 422 19.95 -17.11 -14.95
C GLY A 422 19.44 -17.18 -16.38
N SER A 423 20.22 -16.58 -17.28
CA SER A 423 20.05 -16.62 -18.72
C SER A 423 20.33 -18.01 -19.28
N ASP A 424 19.31 -18.70 -19.78
CA ASP A 424 19.46 -19.77 -20.77
C ASP A 424 18.15 -19.88 -21.57
N GLU A 425 18.00 -19.02 -22.59
CA GLU A 425 17.32 -19.33 -23.86
C GLU A 425 17.69 -18.23 -24.87
N ALA A 426 18.89 -18.35 -25.42
CA ALA A 426 19.31 -17.64 -26.62
C ALA A 426 19.94 -18.64 -27.59
N ASP A 427 19.16 -19.59 -28.11
CA ASP A 427 19.47 -20.21 -29.40
C ASP A 427 18.24 -20.92 -29.98
N SER A 428 17.47 -20.24 -30.82
CA SER A 428 16.85 -20.78 -32.05
C SER A 428 15.72 -19.88 -32.58
N LEU A 429 16.09 -18.78 -33.24
CA LEU A 429 15.23 -18.20 -34.26
C LEU A 429 16.00 -18.18 -35.57
N ALA A 430 15.58 -19.09 -36.45
CA ALA A 430 16.03 -19.21 -37.81
C ALA A 430 15.75 -17.90 -38.59
N GLU A 431 16.76 -17.42 -39.30
CA GLU A 431 16.67 -16.32 -40.24
C GLU A 431 15.76 -16.68 -41.44
N PRO A 432 15.02 -15.72 -42.03
CA PRO A 432 14.33 -15.95 -43.30
C PRO A 432 15.31 -15.81 -44.46
N GLU A 433 15.30 -16.82 -45.35
CA GLU A 433 16.14 -16.88 -46.55
C GLU A 433 15.79 -15.77 -47.57
N GLU A 434 16.81 -15.04 -48.03
CA GLU A 434 16.75 -14.20 -49.22
C GLU A 434 16.81 -15.05 -50.51
N GLU A 435 16.02 -14.64 -51.51
CA GLU A 435 16.01 -15.18 -52.86
C GLU A 435 17.33 -14.93 -53.59
N ASP A 436 17.95 -15.98 -54.15
CA ASP A 436 18.85 -15.86 -55.30
C ASP A 436 18.86 -17.14 -56.18
N GLU A 437 18.42 -16.97 -57.42
CA GLU A 437 18.52 -17.93 -58.54
C GLU A 437 19.90 -17.78 -59.28
N PRO A 438 20.28 -18.65 -60.23
CA PRO A 438 20.57 -20.09 -60.11
C PRO A 438 21.97 -20.43 -60.72
N SER A 439 22.62 -21.53 -60.35
CA SER A 439 23.50 -22.25 -61.32
C SER A 439 23.93 -23.66 -60.90
N GLY A 440 23.55 -24.63 -61.74
CA GLY A 440 24.52 -25.58 -62.31
C GLY A 440 24.97 -26.80 -61.48
N GLY A 441 24.32 -27.94 -61.73
CA GLY A 441 25.05 -29.13 -62.20
C GLY A 441 25.06 -30.37 -61.30
N GLY A 442 24.26 -31.37 -61.71
CA GLY A 442 24.80 -32.70 -62.04
C GLY A 442 24.60 -33.87 -61.07
N SER A 443 23.80 -34.84 -61.55
CA SER A 443 24.00 -36.31 -61.45
C SER A 443 23.72 -37.00 -60.10
N THR A 444 22.56 -37.63 -59.88
CA THR A 444 22.04 -38.97 -60.28
C THR A 444 22.30 -40.11 -59.26
N ASP A 445 21.26 -40.92 -59.11
CA ASP A 445 21.19 -42.31 -58.58
C ASP A 445 20.98 -42.42 -57.05
N GLY A 446 20.03 -43.18 -56.50
CA GLY A 446 19.12 -44.19 -57.01
C GLY A 446 18.13 -44.62 -55.92
N SER A 447 17.02 -45.21 -56.36
CA SER A 447 15.78 -45.59 -55.66
C SER A 447 15.87 -46.64 -54.52
N PRO A 448 14.76 -46.91 -53.78
CA PRO A 448 14.71 -47.16 -52.33
C PRO A 448 14.47 -48.63 -51.93
N GLY A 449 14.43 -48.92 -50.62
CA GLY A 449 14.03 -50.23 -50.10
C GLY A 449 13.62 -50.20 -48.63
N ASP A 450 12.51 -50.89 -48.36
CA ASP A 450 11.68 -51.00 -47.17
C ASP A 450 12.29 -51.71 -45.93
N GLU A 451 11.60 -51.47 -44.80
CA GLU A 451 11.46 -52.26 -43.55
C GLU A 451 12.67 -52.46 -42.62
N PRO A 452 12.39 -52.50 -41.30
CA PRO A 452 12.62 -53.79 -40.65
C PRO A 452 11.55 -54.20 -39.61
N ASP A 453 11.41 -55.51 -39.48
CA ASP A 453 10.75 -56.22 -38.40
C ASP A 453 11.79 -57.03 -37.59
N ASP A 454 11.49 -57.14 -36.30
CA ASP A 454 11.66 -58.28 -35.40
C ASP A 454 13.01 -58.70 -34.75
N THR A 455 12.83 -59.06 -33.47
CA THR A 455 13.61 -59.95 -32.57
C THR A 455 15.03 -59.53 -32.18
N GLY A 456 15.49 -59.67 -30.93
CA GLY A 456 14.99 -60.42 -29.78
C GLY A 456 16.18 -61.08 -29.06
N ASP A 457 16.10 -61.08 -27.73
CA ASP A 457 16.58 -62.14 -26.82
C ASP A 457 18.04 -62.14 -26.26
N ASP A 458 18.09 -61.89 -24.94
CA ASP A 458 18.69 -62.69 -23.85
C ASP A 458 20.20 -62.91 -23.66
N GLY A 459 20.65 -62.59 -22.41
CA GLY A 459 21.68 -63.36 -21.70
C GLY A 459 22.56 -62.59 -20.69
N GLY A 460 22.27 -62.67 -19.38
CA GLY A 460 23.23 -62.34 -18.29
C GLY A 460 24.19 -63.50 -17.95
N PRO A 461 24.89 -63.57 -16.78
CA PRO A 461 25.22 -62.55 -15.77
C PRO A 461 26.68 -62.61 -15.21
N ALA A 462 26.97 -61.75 -14.20
CA ALA A 462 27.93 -61.88 -13.07
C ALA A 462 29.28 -61.10 -13.06
N GLY A 463 29.54 -60.35 -11.97
CA GLY A 463 30.91 -60.14 -11.44
C GLY A 463 31.31 -58.80 -10.73
N ALA A 464 30.80 -58.54 -9.52
CA ALA A 464 31.43 -57.95 -8.29
C ALA A 464 32.34 -56.68 -8.23
N HIS A 465 32.15 -55.95 -7.10
CA HIS A 465 32.98 -54.92 -6.39
C HIS A 465 32.94 -53.47 -6.94
N GLY A 466 32.77 -52.37 -6.19
CA GLY A 466 32.63 -52.03 -4.76
C GLY A 466 32.80 -50.50 -4.57
N SER A 467 32.28 -49.92 -3.47
CA SER A 467 32.25 -48.48 -3.05
C SER A 467 31.35 -47.57 -3.89
N GLY A 468 30.44 -46.74 -3.37
CA GLY A 468 30.18 -46.24 -2.02
C GLY A 468 30.41 -44.73 -1.99
N THR A 469 29.35 -43.93 -2.15
CA THR A 469 29.08 -42.62 -1.49
C THR A 469 27.77 -42.04 -1.99
N ASP A 470 27.14 -41.30 -1.10
CA ASP A 470 25.81 -40.67 -1.15
C ASP A 470 25.55 -39.75 -2.35
N GLY A 471 24.28 -39.68 -2.75
CA GLY A 471 23.74 -38.70 -3.68
C GLY A 471 22.22 -38.69 -3.60
N SER A 472 21.67 -37.60 -3.08
CA SER A 472 20.25 -37.31 -2.82
C SER A 472 19.32 -37.63 -4.00
N PRO A 473 18.05 -38.00 -3.74
CA PRO A 473 17.05 -38.09 -4.79
C PRO A 473 16.66 -36.68 -5.25
N THR A 474 16.71 -36.50 -6.56
CA THR A 474 16.17 -35.36 -7.31
C THR A 474 14.77 -34.99 -6.85
N ALA A 475 14.58 -33.73 -6.46
CA ALA A 475 13.28 -33.13 -6.22
C ALA A 475 12.43 -33.19 -7.50
N ALA A 476 11.19 -33.64 -7.33
CA ALA A 476 10.17 -33.52 -8.35
C ALA A 476 9.87 -32.03 -8.56
N ASP A 477 9.80 -31.69 -9.84
CA ASP A 477 9.19 -30.51 -10.41
C ASP A 477 7.87 -30.14 -9.68
N SER A 478 7.92 -29.05 -8.92
CA SER A 478 6.74 -28.34 -8.44
C SER A 478 6.85 -26.92 -8.99
N GLY A 479 6.19 -26.68 -10.12
CA GLY A 479 6.15 -25.39 -10.79
C GLY A 479 5.78 -24.27 -9.83
N ALA A 480 6.67 -23.28 -9.73
CA ALA A 480 6.46 -22.03 -9.04
C ALA A 480 5.82 -20.99 -10.00
N PRO A 481 4.99 -20.06 -9.51
CA PRO A 481 4.32 -19.05 -10.35
C PRO A 481 5.30 -17.97 -10.85
N SER A 482 5.04 -17.45 -12.04
CA SER A 482 5.73 -16.32 -12.66
C SER A 482 5.29 -14.97 -12.05
N PHE A 483 6.23 -14.07 -11.72
CA PHE A 483 5.91 -12.69 -11.32
C PHE A 483 5.76 -11.78 -12.55
N GLN A 484 4.63 -11.06 -12.64
CA GLN A 484 4.27 -10.17 -13.75
C GLN A 484 4.93 -8.79 -13.59
N GLN A 485 5.55 -8.30 -14.68
CA GLN A 485 6.00 -6.92 -14.84
C GLN A 485 4.79 -5.97 -14.83
N ALA A 486 4.92 -4.75 -14.27
CA ALA A 486 3.86 -3.74 -14.30
C ALA A 486 3.46 -3.45 -15.77
N ALA A 487 2.21 -3.74 -16.09
CA ALA A 487 1.64 -3.54 -17.41
C ALA A 487 0.96 -2.17 -17.50
N THR A 488 0.76 -1.65 -18.70
CA THR A 488 -0.21 -0.57 -18.90
C THR A 488 -1.59 -1.16 -18.67
N VAL A 489 -2.26 -0.71 -17.60
CA VAL A 489 -3.57 -1.24 -17.19
C VAL A 489 -4.71 -0.33 -17.60
N ALA A 490 -4.45 0.96 -17.82
CA ALA A 490 -5.46 1.87 -18.34
C ALA A 490 -4.87 3.03 -19.16
N GLN A 491 -5.73 3.68 -19.94
CA GLN A 491 -5.49 4.95 -20.61
C GLN A 491 -6.71 5.86 -20.44
N TYR A 492 -6.51 7.12 -20.08
CA TYR A 492 -7.62 8.05 -19.81
C TYR A 492 -7.40 9.43 -20.44
N GLY A 493 -8.50 10.13 -20.72
CA GLY A 493 -8.46 11.44 -21.34
C GLY A 493 -9.83 12.10 -21.51
N THR A 494 -9.85 13.19 -22.27
CA THR A 494 -11.07 13.94 -22.61
C THR A 494 -11.24 14.09 -24.11
N VAL A 495 -12.47 14.31 -24.56
CA VAL A 495 -12.81 14.52 -25.97
C VAL A 495 -14.10 15.32 -26.13
N GLU A 496 -14.21 16.10 -27.20
CA GLU A 496 -15.44 16.84 -27.56
C GLU A 496 -16.29 16.00 -28.50
N LEU A 497 -17.54 15.70 -28.11
CA LEU A 497 -18.44 14.81 -28.86
C LEU A 497 -19.76 15.48 -29.18
N ASP A 498 -20.27 15.24 -30.39
CA ASP A 498 -21.66 15.51 -30.78
C ASP A 498 -22.36 14.18 -31.16
N HIS A 499 -23.48 14.25 -31.87
CA HIS A 499 -24.22 13.10 -32.39
C HIS A 499 -23.49 12.30 -33.50
N LYS A 500 -22.25 12.65 -33.86
CA LYS A 500 -21.49 11.94 -34.90
C LYS A 500 -20.40 11.07 -34.26
N PRO A 501 -20.30 9.79 -34.67
CA PRO A 501 -19.20 8.92 -34.27
C PRO A 501 -17.83 9.56 -34.49
N LEU A 502 -17.04 9.59 -33.42
CA LEU A 502 -15.63 9.93 -33.44
C LEU A 502 -14.82 8.71 -33.00
N THR A 503 -13.78 8.36 -33.77
CA THR A 503 -12.84 7.31 -33.35
C THR A 503 -11.74 7.91 -32.48
N VAL A 504 -11.61 7.40 -31.26
CA VAL A 504 -10.47 7.66 -30.37
C VAL A 504 -9.41 6.60 -30.66
N GLN A 505 -8.17 7.05 -30.91
CA GLN A 505 -7.01 6.19 -31.07
C GLN A 505 -6.25 6.16 -29.75
N LEU A 506 -5.92 4.96 -29.28
CA LEU A 506 -5.17 4.73 -28.06
C LEU A 506 -3.66 4.72 -28.35
N ASP A 507 -2.89 5.11 -27.33
CA ASP A 507 -1.42 5.05 -27.34
C ASP A 507 -0.91 3.65 -26.95
N HIS A 508 -1.79 2.85 -26.35
CA HIS A 508 -1.56 1.46 -25.97
C HIS A 508 -2.59 0.53 -26.61
N ALA A 509 -2.17 -0.69 -26.95
CA ALA A 509 -3.06 -1.73 -27.45
C ALA A 509 -3.39 -2.74 -26.34
N PHE A 510 -4.64 -2.71 -25.88
CA PHE A 510 -5.21 -3.58 -24.84
C PHE A 510 -5.67 -4.92 -25.42
N GLU A 511 -5.62 -5.99 -24.63
CA GLU A 511 -6.09 -7.32 -25.03
C GLU A 511 -7.62 -7.42 -24.96
N ALA A 512 -8.20 -6.94 -23.86
CA ALA A 512 -9.62 -6.92 -23.56
C ALA A 512 -10.02 -5.53 -23.00
N PRO A 513 -10.08 -4.49 -23.85
CA PRO A 513 -10.38 -3.13 -23.43
C PRO A 513 -11.82 -2.96 -22.90
N VAL A 514 -11.93 -2.38 -21.71
CA VAL A 514 -13.18 -1.91 -21.09
C VAL A 514 -13.22 -0.39 -21.15
N VAL A 515 -14.18 0.19 -21.87
CA VAL A 515 -14.32 1.65 -22.02
C VAL A 515 -15.39 2.15 -21.08
N ILE A 516 -15.08 3.19 -20.32
CA ILE A 516 -16.00 3.91 -19.45
C ILE A 516 -15.95 5.39 -19.80
N ALA A 517 -17.11 6.04 -19.90
CA ALA A 517 -17.17 7.44 -20.28
C ALA A 517 -18.31 8.21 -19.59
N THR A 518 -18.10 9.50 -19.36
CA THR A 518 -19.03 10.39 -18.66
C THR A 518 -19.10 11.76 -19.34
N VAL A 519 -20.32 12.31 -19.51
CA VAL A 519 -20.53 13.65 -20.06
C VAL A 519 -20.30 14.71 -18.97
N ASN A 520 -19.29 15.55 -19.16
CA ASN A 520 -18.81 16.52 -18.18
C ASN A 520 -19.08 17.99 -18.53
N SER A 521 -20.02 18.23 -19.44
CA SER A 521 -20.56 19.56 -19.71
C SER A 521 -22.05 19.55 -20.08
N VAL A 522 -22.66 20.75 -20.00
CA VAL A 522 -24.04 21.01 -20.41
C VAL A 522 -24.10 22.23 -21.35
N ASN A 523 -23.64 22.03 -22.58
CA ASN A 523 -23.78 22.96 -23.69
C ASN A 523 -25.16 22.82 -24.37
N GLY A 524 -25.72 21.60 -24.38
CA GLY A 524 -27.03 21.24 -24.90
C GLY A 524 -28.01 20.93 -23.77
N GLY A 525 -29.28 21.32 -23.95
CA GLY A 525 -30.32 21.11 -22.93
C GLY A 525 -31.02 19.75 -23.01
N GLN A 526 -30.79 18.97 -24.07
CA GLN A 526 -31.40 17.66 -24.27
C GLN A 526 -30.66 16.58 -23.45
N PRO A 527 -31.38 15.59 -22.91
CA PRO A 527 -30.76 14.39 -22.32
C PRO A 527 -29.94 13.66 -23.39
N VAL A 528 -28.78 13.15 -22.96
CA VAL A 528 -27.91 12.31 -23.79
C VAL A 528 -27.31 11.17 -22.97
N SER A 529 -26.94 10.11 -23.65
CA SER A 529 -26.02 9.07 -23.17
C SER A 529 -24.76 9.07 -24.04
N VAL A 530 -23.65 8.59 -23.47
CA VAL A 530 -22.46 8.29 -24.27
C VAL A 530 -22.64 6.91 -24.88
N ARG A 531 -22.53 6.80 -26.20
CA ARG A 531 -22.49 5.51 -26.89
C ARG A 531 -21.05 5.15 -27.24
N VAL A 532 -20.64 3.92 -26.93
CA VAL A 532 -19.37 3.36 -27.43
C VAL A 532 -19.67 2.19 -28.38
N GLU A 533 -18.94 2.15 -29.50
CA GLU A 533 -19.01 1.07 -30.47
C GLU A 533 -17.64 0.81 -31.10
N ASP A 534 -17.53 -0.25 -31.90
CA ASP A 534 -16.30 -0.61 -32.63
C ASP A 534 -15.04 -0.71 -31.74
N VAL A 535 -15.20 -1.20 -30.50
CA VAL A 535 -14.10 -1.37 -29.54
C VAL A 535 -13.09 -2.39 -30.09
N GLY A 536 -11.88 -1.93 -30.36
CA GLY A 536 -10.73 -2.74 -30.73
C GLY A 536 -9.58 -2.54 -29.75
N SER A 537 -8.52 -3.34 -29.90
CA SER A 537 -7.37 -3.30 -28.99
C SER A 537 -6.75 -1.91 -28.81
N ASP A 538 -6.73 -1.11 -29.88
CA ASP A 538 -6.03 0.18 -29.93
C ASP A 538 -6.94 1.39 -30.22
N ARG A 539 -8.27 1.20 -30.23
CA ARG A 539 -9.22 2.25 -30.62
C ARG A 539 -10.65 1.90 -30.22
N PHE A 540 -11.51 2.91 -30.17
CA PHE A 540 -12.95 2.75 -30.07
C PHE A 540 -13.65 3.94 -30.76
N SER A 541 -14.92 3.77 -31.14
CA SER A 541 -15.77 4.85 -31.64
C SER A 541 -16.73 5.30 -30.55
N ILE A 542 -16.93 6.60 -30.40
CA ILE A 542 -17.72 7.20 -29.33
C ILE A 542 -18.54 8.40 -29.86
N TYR A 543 -19.77 8.58 -29.38
CA TYR A 543 -20.65 9.71 -29.71
C TYR A 543 -21.73 9.94 -28.65
N LEU A 544 -22.47 11.04 -28.76
CA LEU A 544 -23.62 11.32 -27.92
C LEU A 544 -24.91 10.85 -28.59
N ASP A 545 -25.64 9.98 -27.90
CA ASP A 545 -26.94 9.46 -28.33
C ASP A 545 -28.06 10.14 -27.55
N GLU A 546 -29.14 10.48 -28.24
CA GLU A 546 -30.31 11.16 -27.65
C GLU A 546 -31.49 10.18 -27.53
N PRO A 547 -32.41 10.38 -26.58
CA PRO A 547 -33.65 9.62 -26.54
C PRO A 547 -34.38 9.62 -27.89
N ASN A 548 -34.86 8.45 -28.29
CA ASN A 548 -35.43 8.18 -29.61
C ASN A 548 -36.57 9.12 -30.04
N HIS A 549 -37.30 9.70 -29.08
CA HIS A 549 -38.37 10.67 -29.37
C HIS A 549 -37.86 12.06 -29.80
N LEU A 550 -36.56 12.34 -29.65
CA LEU A 550 -35.91 13.57 -30.09
C LEU A 550 -35.47 13.50 -31.57
N ASP A 551 -34.69 14.48 -32.03
CA ASP A 551 -34.29 14.59 -33.44
C ASP A 551 -32.93 13.97 -33.76
N GLY A 552 -32.22 13.47 -32.74
CA GLY A 552 -30.92 12.82 -32.88
C GLY A 552 -29.79 13.80 -33.19
N TYR A 553 -30.00 15.09 -32.93
CA TYR A 553 -28.98 16.12 -33.10
C TYR A 553 -28.62 16.70 -31.73
N HIS A 554 -27.38 16.44 -31.30
CA HIS A 554 -26.81 17.11 -30.13
C HIS A 554 -25.70 18.09 -30.51
N VAL A 555 -25.53 19.12 -29.68
CA VAL A 555 -24.38 20.03 -29.75
C VAL A 555 -23.15 19.38 -29.09
N PRO A 556 -21.92 19.84 -29.38
CA PRO A 556 -20.74 19.27 -28.74
C PRO A 556 -20.75 19.42 -27.21
N GLU A 557 -20.38 18.36 -26.51
CA GLU A 557 -20.10 18.32 -25.06
C GLU A 557 -18.71 17.75 -24.81
N THR A 558 -18.09 18.15 -23.70
CA THR A 558 -16.86 17.55 -23.17
C THR A 558 -17.19 16.22 -22.51
N VAL A 559 -16.52 15.16 -22.92
CA VAL A 559 -16.66 13.80 -22.38
C VAL A 559 -15.31 13.34 -21.86
N SER A 560 -15.30 12.84 -20.62
CA SER A 560 -14.15 12.11 -20.06
C SER A 560 -14.29 10.63 -20.37
N TRP A 561 -13.17 9.96 -20.60
CA TRP A 561 -13.13 8.53 -20.85
C TRP A 561 -11.91 7.88 -20.20
N ILE A 562 -12.05 6.61 -19.87
CA ILE A 562 -10.96 5.69 -19.52
C ILE A 562 -11.15 4.38 -20.29
N VAL A 563 -10.06 3.80 -20.75
CA VAL A 563 -9.97 2.41 -21.21
C VAL A 563 -9.15 1.65 -20.20
N VAL A 564 -9.68 0.55 -19.67
CA VAL A 564 -9.03 -0.32 -18.69
C VAL A 564 -8.92 -1.72 -19.26
N GLU A 565 -7.79 -2.39 -19.07
CA GLU A 565 -7.65 -3.81 -19.36
C GLU A 565 -8.60 -4.61 -18.46
N SER A 566 -9.41 -5.51 -19.02
CA SER A 566 -10.30 -6.33 -18.20
C SER A 566 -9.51 -7.19 -17.22
N GLY A 567 -9.94 -7.23 -15.97
CA GLY A 567 -9.28 -7.96 -14.89
C GLY A 567 -9.27 -7.19 -13.59
N SER A 568 -8.51 -7.72 -12.62
CA SER A 568 -8.29 -7.11 -11.31
C SER A 568 -6.88 -6.57 -11.22
N TRP A 569 -6.74 -5.31 -10.83
CA TRP A 569 -5.48 -4.58 -10.89
C TRP A 569 -5.26 -3.75 -9.64
N ILE A 570 -4.00 -3.65 -9.22
CA ILE A 570 -3.52 -2.57 -8.36
C ILE A 570 -2.74 -1.61 -9.27
N ALA A 571 -3.32 -0.45 -9.53
CA ALA A 571 -2.70 0.59 -10.34
C ALA A 571 -1.78 1.49 -9.50
N GLU A 572 -1.00 2.33 -10.19
CA GLU A 572 -0.13 3.34 -9.59
C GLU A 572 -0.82 4.11 -8.45
N GLY A 573 -0.10 4.33 -7.35
CA GLY A 573 -0.64 4.93 -6.13
C GLY A 573 -1.52 4.00 -5.27
N GLY A 574 -1.50 2.69 -5.56
CA GLY A 574 -2.25 1.69 -4.78
C GLY A 574 -3.73 1.65 -5.12
N LEU A 575 -4.14 2.29 -6.22
CA LEU A 575 -5.52 2.36 -6.66
C LEU A 575 -5.99 0.97 -7.12
N ALA A 576 -6.75 0.28 -6.27
CA ALA A 576 -7.30 -1.03 -6.60
C ALA A 576 -8.53 -0.88 -7.50
N LEU A 577 -8.54 -1.61 -8.62
CA LEU A 577 -9.61 -1.52 -9.62
C LEU A 577 -9.91 -2.89 -10.23
N GLN A 578 -11.17 -3.11 -10.58
CA GLN A 578 -11.64 -4.29 -11.32
C GLN A 578 -12.50 -3.85 -12.49
N ALA A 579 -12.23 -4.39 -13.67
CA ALA A 579 -12.95 -4.04 -14.88
C ALA A 579 -13.40 -5.28 -15.67
N GLY A 580 -14.60 -5.22 -16.24
CA GLY A 580 -15.14 -6.33 -17.00
C GLY A 580 -16.19 -5.92 -18.02
N ILE A 581 -16.59 -6.89 -18.83
CA ILE A 581 -17.68 -6.77 -19.80
C ILE A 581 -18.75 -7.79 -19.45
N THR A 582 -20.02 -7.37 -19.52
CA THR A 582 -21.17 -8.26 -19.39
C THR A 582 -22.15 -8.05 -20.53
N THR A 583 -22.58 -9.15 -21.14
CA THR A 583 -23.64 -9.11 -22.15
C THR A 583 -25.00 -9.20 -21.48
N THR A 584 -25.87 -8.21 -21.68
CA THR A 584 -27.25 -8.23 -21.17
C THR A 584 -28.22 -7.58 -22.14
N ASN A 585 -29.49 -7.96 -22.02
CA ASN A 585 -30.61 -7.35 -22.71
C ASN A 585 -31.76 -7.01 -21.73
N ILE A 586 -31.45 -7.05 -20.42
CA ILE A 586 -32.41 -6.89 -19.34
C ILE A 586 -32.57 -5.41 -19.05
N LEU A 587 -33.71 -4.85 -19.45
CA LEU A 587 -34.10 -3.49 -19.05
C LEU A 587 -34.54 -3.46 -17.59
N SER A 588 -34.49 -2.28 -16.98
CA SER A 588 -34.83 -2.08 -15.56
C SER A 588 -36.29 -2.38 -15.21
N SER A 589 -37.14 -2.54 -16.22
CA SER A 589 -38.52 -3.03 -16.12
C SER A 589 -38.63 -4.58 -16.06
N GLU A 590 -37.63 -5.29 -16.58
CA GLU A 590 -37.54 -6.76 -16.56
C GLU A 590 -36.71 -7.28 -15.36
N GLY A 591 -35.76 -6.48 -14.86
CA GLY A 591 -34.94 -6.81 -13.68
C GLY A 591 -33.57 -6.13 -13.72
N THR A 592 -32.59 -6.77 -13.10
CA THR A 592 -31.18 -6.33 -13.08
C THR A 592 -30.26 -7.50 -13.43
N THR A 593 -29.02 -7.19 -13.81
CA THR A 593 -27.98 -8.21 -14.10
C THR A 593 -26.94 -8.19 -12.98
N PRO A 594 -26.78 -9.24 -12.16
CA PRO A 594 -25.78 -9.25 -11.11
C PRO A 594 -24.37 -9.33 -11.68
N ILE A 595 -23.45 -8.55 -11.12
CA ILE A 595 -22.01 -8.58 -11.36
C ILE A 595 -21.33 -8.99 -10.07
N GLU A 596 -20.47 -9.99 -10.15
CA GLU A 596 -19.61 -10.43 -9.05
C GLU A 596 -18.18 -9.97 -9.35
N PHE A 597 -17.49 -9.49 -8.31
CA PHE A 597 -16.09 -9.15 -8.39
C PHE A 597 -15.24 -10.42 -8.23
N ASP A 598 -14.07 -10.45 -8.88
CA ASP A 598 -13.11 -11.54 -8.72
C ASP A 598 -12.53 -11.53 -7.31
N HIS A 599 -12.41 -10.33 -6.72
CA HIS A 599 -11.95 -10.12 -5.35
C HIS A 599 -12.88 -9.18 -4.59
N ALA A 600 -13.07 -9.42 -3.30
CA ALA A 600 -13.81 -8.49 -2.47
C ALA A 600 -12.96 -7.23 -2.21
N PHE A 601 -13.57 -6.05 -2.36
CA PHE A 601 -12.99 -4.79 -1.91
C PHE A 601 -13.07 -4.68 -0.37
N ARG A 602 -12.18 -3.89 0.25
CA ARG A 602 -12.19 -3.64 1.70
C ARG A 602 -13.44 -2.88 2.13
N GLU A 603 -13.84 -1.92 1.30
CA GLU A 603 -15.05 -1.14 1.44
C GLU A 603 -15.84 -1.13 0.12
N ARG A 604 -17.03 -0.53 0.11
CA ARG A 604 -17.85 -0.42 -1.10
C ARG A 604 -17.10 0.42 -2.16
N PRO A 605 -16.73 -0.14 -3.31
CA PRO A 605 -16.05 0.61 -4.37
C PRO A 605 -16.99 1.62 -5.06
N ALA A 606 -16.40 2.56 -5.78
CA ALA A 606 -17.06 3.41 -6.76
C ALA A 606 -17.31 2.62 -8.05
N ILE A 607 -18.54 2.67 -8.60
CA ILE A 607 -18.92 1.90 -9.80
C ILE A 607 -19.26 2.79 -10.98
N PHE A 608 -18.74 2.41 -12.15
CA PHE A 608 -19.01 3.07 -13.42
C PHE A 608 -19.40 2.05 -14.49
N THR A 609 -20.30 2.43 -15.39
CA THR A 609 -20.81 1.56 -16.45
C THR A 609 -21.03 2.33 -17.73
N THR A 610 -20.74 1.73 -18.88
CA THR A 610 -20.98 2.32 -20.22
C THR A 610 -21.25 1.17 -21.20
N ASP A 611 -22.17 1.35 -22.15
CA ASP A 611 -22.36 0.38 -23.23
C ASP A 611 -21.14 0.35 -24.16
N GLN A 612 -20.84 -0.82 -24.71
CA GLN A 612 -19.68 -1.09 -25.57
C GLN A 612 -20.10 -1.46 -27.00
N THR A 613 -21.39 -1.70 -27.21
CA THR A 613 -21.97 -2.06 -28.51
C THR A 613 -23.26 -1.29 -28.80
N SER A 614 -23.55 -1.18 -30.10
CA SER A 614 -24.77 -0.59 -30.64
C SER A 614 -25.53 -1.60 -31.52
N ASN A 615 -25.89 -2.74 -30.93
CA ASN A 615 -26.67 -3.78 -31.59
C ASN A 615 -28.15 -3.36 -31.74
N GLY A 616 -28.66 -2.62 -30.77
CA GLY A 616 -29.99 -2.03 -30.68
C GLY A 616 -29.95 -0.55 -31.00
N GLY A 617 -30.90 -0.08 -31.80
CA GLY A 617 -30.95 1.33 -32.21
C GLY A 617 -31.62 2.26 -31.19
N ASP A 618 -32.01 1.74 -30.03
CA ASP A 618 -32.61 2.52 -28.97
C ASP A 618 -31.50 3.03 -28.02
N MET A 619 -31.59 4.29 -27.60
CA MET A 619 -30.66 4.88 -26.62
C MET A 619 -30.83 4.18 -25.27
N ILE A 620 -29.72 3.88 -24.61
CA ILE A 620 -29.70 3.32 -23.26
C ILE A 620 -28.86 4.17 -22.30
N TRP A 621 -29.30 4.22 -21.05
CA TRP A 621 -28.46 4.54 -19.89
C TRP A 621 -28.12 3.26 -19.13
N THR A 622 -26.96 3.28 -18.51
CA THR A 622 -26.49 2.22 -17.62
C THR A 622 -26.18 2.80 -16.25
N ARG A 623 -26.56 2.10 -15.19
CA ARG A 623 -26.21 2.47 -13.81
C ARG A 623 -26.02 1.24 -12.93
N ALA A 624 -25.39 1.45 -11.78
CA ALA A 624 -25.24 0.42 -10.76
C ALA A 624 -26.35 0.54 -9.71
N GLU A 625 -26.82 -0.60 -9.21
CA GLU A 625 -27.77 -0.71 -8.11
C GLU A 625 -27.21 -1.60 -7.01
N GLY A 626 -27.28 -1.13 -5.76
CA GLY A 626 -26.86 -1.86 -4.57
C GLY A 626 -25.41 -2.36 -4.58
N PRO A 627 -24.40 -1.55 -4.98
CA PRO A 627 -23.00 -1.97 -4.87
C PRO A 627 -22.60 -2.27 -3.43
N GLY A 628 -21.92 -3.39 -3.26
CA GLY A 628 -21.25 -3.82 -2.03
C GLY A 628 -19.83 -4.28 -2.31
N THR A 629 -19.15 -4.84 -1.32
CA THR A 629 -17.74 -5.23 -1.44
C THR A 629 -17.48 -6.37 -2.41
N GLN A 630 -18.49 -7.17 -2.76
CA GLN A 630 -18.36 -8.38 -3.60
C GLN A 630 -18.99 -8.26 -4.98
N GLY A 631 -19.69 -7.16 -5.26
CA GLY A 631 -20.39 -7.00 -6.52
C GLY A 631 -21.47 -5.93 -6.47
N PHE A 632 -22.21 -5.81 -7.57
CA PHE A 632 -23.32 -4.88 -7.73
C PHE A 632 -24.34 -5.43 -8.73
N SER A 633 -25.50 -4.79 -8.85
CA SER A 633 -26.46 -5.08 -9.91
C SER A 633 -26.37 -4.04 -11.03
N LEU A 634 -26.08 -4.47 -12.24
CA LEU A 634 -26.12 -3.64 -13.44
C LEU A 634 -27.57 -3.43 -13.89
N VAL A 635 -27.91 -2.18 -14.19
CA VAL A 635 -29.21 -1.74 -14.69
C VAL A 635 -29.04 -1.10 -16.06
N MET A 636 -29.91 -1.46 -17.00
CA MET A 636 -30.00 -0.86 -18.33
C MET A 636 -31.38 -0.23 -18.52
N GLU A 637 -31.43 1.00 -19.04
CA GLU A 637 -32.67 1.77 -19.16
C GLU A 637 -32.76 2.44 -20.51
N GLU A 638 -33.86 2.20 -21.21
CA GLU A 638 -34.23 3.02 -22.38
C GLU A 638 -34.99 4.26 -21.93
N GLU A 639 -35.35 5.14 -22.88
CA GLU A 639 -36.31 6.21 -22.62
C GLU A 639 -37.61 5.68 -21.96
N GLU A 640 -38.20 6.46 -21.06
CA GLU A 640 -39.31 6.05 -20.17
C GLU A 640 -40.45 5.32 -20.91
N ARG A 641 -40.83 5.81 -22.09
CA ARG A 641 -41.91 5.23 -22.92
C ARG A 641 -41.57 3.84 -23.45
N LEU A 642 -40.30 3.55 -23.70
CA LEU A 642 -39.83 2.29 -24.28
C LEU A 642 -39.28 1.32 -23.23
N ASN A 643 -38.85 1.82 -22.06
CA ASN A 643 -38.26 1.02 -20.99
C ASN A 643 -39.09 -0.21 -20.54
N PRO A 644 -40.44 -0.22 -20.57
CA PRO A 644 -41.25 -1.44 -20.36
C PRO A 644 -41.16 -2.51 -21.46
N GLY A 645 -40.38 -2.25 -22.51
CA GLY A 645 -40.21 -3.04 -23.72
C GLY A 645 -39.15 -4.13 -23.59
N LYS A 646 -38.43 -4.38 -24.69
CA LYS A 646 -37.34 -5.35 -24.77
C LYS A 646 -36.22 -4.74 -25.56
N HIS A 647 -35.01 -4.86 -25.05
CA HIS A 647 -33.81 -4.54 -25.80
C HIS A 647 -33.19 -5.80 -26.42
N VAL A 648 -32.39 -5.59 -27.46
CA VAL A 648 -31.45 -6.63 -27.93
C VAL A 648 -30.27 -6.73 -26.96
N ALA A 649 -29.47 -7.78 -27.06
CA ALA A 649 -28.31 -7.91 -26.18
C ALA A 649 -27.21 -6.93 -26.59
N GLU A 650 -26.67 -6.23 -25.59
CA GLU A 650 -25.52 -5.33 -25.70
C GLU A 650 -24.42 -5.81 -24.75
N GLU A 651 -23.17 -5.53 -25.11
CA GLU A 651 -22.04 -5.62 -24.20
C GLU A 651 -21.96 -4.34 -23.38
N ILE A 652 -21.93 -4.46 -22.06
CA ILE A 652 -21.81 -3.34 -21.13
C ILE A 652 -20.48 -3.48 -20.39
N GLY A 653 -19.64 -2.46 -20.49
CA GLY A 653 -18.42 -2.33 -19.72
C GLY A 653 -18.74 -1.85 -18.31
N TRP A 654 -18.03 -2.39 -17.32
CA TRP A 654 -18.09 -1.93 -15.94
C TRP A 654 -16.70 -1.78 -15.34
N LEU A 655 -16.56 -0.80 -14.44
CA LEU A 655 -15.35 -0.52 -13.69
C LEU A 655 -15.73 -0.28 -12.22
N ALA A 656 -15.11 -1.03 -11.32
CA ALA A 656 -15.17 -0.84 -9.87
C ALA A 656 -13.81 -0.35 -9.38
N VAL A 657 -13.80 0.72 -8.59
CA VAL A 657 -12.56 1.34 -8.08
C VAL A 657 -12.67 1.50 -6.57
N GLU A 658 -11.66 1.05 -5.84
CA GLU A 658 -11.58 1.24 -4.39
C GLU A 658 -11.58 2.74 -4.06
N ARG A 659 -12.21 3.10 -2.94
CA ARG A 659 -12.21 4.48 -2.47
C ARG A 659 -10.84 4.80 -1.90
N ALA A 660 -10.23 5.82 -2.46
CA ALA A 660 -8.86 6.19 -2.20
C ALA A 660 -8.62 7.57 -2.79
N ASP A 661 -7.59 8.21 -2.28
CA ASP A 661 -7.04 9.43 -2.82
C ASP A 661 -5.52 9.33 -2.77
N GLY A 662 -4.85 10.04 -3.68
CA GLY A 662 -3.40 9.92 -3.79
C GLY A 662 -2.80 11.01 -4.64
N SER A 663 -1.53 11.30 -4.35
CA SER A 663 -0.67 12.12 -5.18
C SER A 663 0.66 11.38 -5.29
N VAL A 664 0.92 10.77 -6.44
CA VAL A 664 2.10 9.93 -6.67
C VAL A 664 2.80 10.31 -7.96
N GLU A 665 4.12 10.22 -7.99
CA GLU A 665 4.86 10.30 -9.25
C GLU A 665 4.75 8.96 -9.99
N THR A 666 4.25 8.98 -11.23
CA THR A 666 4.06 7.79 -12.08
C THR A 666 5.09 7.74 -13.21
N MET A 667 5.11 6.65 -13.98
CA MET A 667 5.91 6.58 -15.21
C MET A 667 5.52 7.67 -16.24
N SER A 668 4.31 8.21 -16.12
CA SER A 668 3.72 9.25 -16.98
C SER A 668 3.88 10.68 -16.43
N GLY A 669 4.40 10.84 -15.20
CA GLY A 669 4.44 12.09 -14.43
C GLY A 669 3.57 12.05 -13.17
N ALA A 670 3.41 13.17 -12.46
CA ALA A 670 2.56 13.22 -11.27
C ALA A 670 1.10 12.82 -11.60
N LEU A 671 0.58 11.83 -10.88
CA LEU A 671 -0.82 11.42 -10.85
C LEU A 671 -1.41 11.87 -9.51
N VAL A 672 -2.36 12.80 -9.59
CA VAL A 672 -3.28 13.08 -8.50
C VAL A 672 -4.60 12.39 -8.82
N PHE A 673 -5.13 11.63 -7.88
CA PHE A 673 -6.42 10.99 -8.01
C PHE A 673 -7.22 11.08 -6.72
N GLU A 674 -8.53 11.03 -6.87
CA GLU A 674 -9.49 10.98 -5.76
C GLU A 674 -10.72 10.22 -6.24
N THR A 675 -11.20 9.27 -5.43
CA THR A 675 -12.43 8.52 -5.70
C THR A 675 -13.25 8.36 -4.44
N SER A 676 -14.52 8.73 -4.55
CA SER A 676 -15.44 8.76 -3.42
C SER A 676 -16.90 8.64 -3.92
N ASP A 677 -17.84 8.72 -2.99
CA ASP A 677 -19.20 9.14 -3.30
C ASP A 677 -19.40 10.60 -2.88
N ILE A 678 -20.49 11.19 -3.34
CA ILE A 678 -20.82 12.57 -3.00
C ILE A 678 -21.29 12.74 -1.53
N GLY A 679 -21.42 11.67 -0.74
CA GLY A 679 -21.89 11.68 0.65
C GLY A 679 -23.40 11.89 0.83
N PHE A 680 -24.12 12.13 -0.26
CA PHE A 680 -25.57 12.33 -0.34
C PHE A 680 -26.12 11.81 -1.69
N ALA A 681 -27.33 12.20 -2.06
CA ALA A 681 -28.00 11.73 -3.26
C ALA A 681 -28.40 12.92 -4.16
N LEU A 682 -28.13 12.83 -5.47
CA LEU A 682 -28.51 13.85 -6.46
C LEU A 682 -29.93 13.64 -6.96
N ASP A 683 -30.66 14.73 -7.14
CA ASP A 683 -31.96 14.73 -7.82
C ASP A 683 -31.91 15.63 -9.07
N SER A 684 -33.07 15.92 -9.66
CA SER A 684 -33.22 16.84 -10.79
C SER A 684 -32.79 18.30 -10.50
N SER A 685 -32.67 18.69 -9.23
CA SER A 685 -32.18 20.01 -8.81
C SER A 685 -30.66 20.06 -8.65
N GLY A 686 -30.00 18.91 -8.56
CA GLY A 686 -28.55 18.76 -8.49
C GLY A 686 -27.86 19.34 -7.24
N ASP A 687 -26.57 19.06 -7.13
CA ASP A 687 -25.68 19.66 -6.15
C ASP A 687 -24.22 19.62 -6.65
N THR A 688 -23.31 20.24 -5.90
CA THR A 688 -21.90 20.29 -6.25
C THR A 688 -21.17 19.06 -5.73
N ILE A 689 -20.46 18.38 -6.64
CA ILE A 689 -19.42 17.42 -6.33
C ILE A 689 -18.16 18.23 -6.03
N TRP A 690 -17.62 18.10 -4.82
CA TRP A 690 -16.40 18.78 -4.39
C TRP A 690 -15.24 17.80 -4.38
N PHE A 691 -14.08 18.25 -4.84
CA PHE A 691 -12.82 17.52 -4.69
C PHE A 691 -12.13 17.96 -3.40
N GLU A 692 -11.64 17.01 -2.62
CA GLU A 692 -10.80 17.28 -1.45
C GLU A 692 -9.33 17.46 -1.86
N LYS A 693 -8.92 16.84 -2.98
CA LYS A 693 -7.60 17.05 -3.58
C LYS A 693 -7.50 18.36 -4.34
N ASP A 694 -6.32 18.97 -4.23
CA ASP A 694 -5.95 20.15 -4.99
C ASP A 694 -5.54 19.77 -6.42
N PHE A 695 -6.50 19.73 -7.35
CA PHE A 695 -6.21 19.59 -8.78
C PHE A 695 -5.68 20.91 -9.37
N ILE A 696 -4.77 20.84 -10.33
CA ILE A 696 -4.21 22.06 -10.98
C ILE A 696 -5.06 22.54 -12.18
N ALA A 697 -5.95 21.69 -12.67
CA ALA A 697 -6.89 21.93 -13.76
C ALA A 697 -8.12 21.03 -13.61
N SER A 698 -9.14 21.19 -14.46
CA SER A 698 -10.28 20.26 -14.48
C SER A 698 -9.78 18.83 -14.72
N PRO A 699 -10.05 17.87 -13.82
CA PRO A 699 -9.58 16.50 -13.96
C PRO A 699 -10.40 15.74 -15.00
N VAL A 700 -9.89 14.58 -15.42
CA VAL A 700 -10.72 13.55 -16.05
C VAL A 700 -11.63 12.97 -14.97
N LEU A 701 -12.88 13.46 -14.95
CA LEU A 701 -13.92 12.97 -14.04
C LEU A 701 -14.72 11.83 -14.68
N LEU A 702 -14.75 10.67 -14.04
CA LEU A 702 -15.76 9.64 -14.27
C LEU A 702 -16.80 9.76 -13.17
N ALA A 703 -18.07 9.65 -13.53
CA ALA A 703 -19.16 9.65 -12.56
C ALA A 703 -20.28 8.70 -13.00
N GLY A 704 -20.89 8.04 -12.02
CA GLY A 704 -21.90 7.02 -12.25
C GLY A 704 -22.97 7.01 -11.17
N ILE A 705 -24.22 6.79 -11.56
CA ILE A 705 -25.31 6.59 -10.61
C ILE A 705 -25.14 5.21 -9.97
N SER A 706 -25.16 5.16 -8.65
CA SER A 706 -24.82 3.98 -7.85
C SER A 706 -25.97 3.49 -6.96
N GLY A 707 -27.19 3.87 -7.32
CA GLY A 707 -28.43 3.42 -6.69
C GLY A 707 -29.64 3.61 -7.60
N ARG A 708 -30.78 3.07 -7.15
CA ARG A 708 -32.06 3.18 -7.85
C ARG A 708 -33.20 3.40 -6.86
N GLN A 709 -33.55 4.66 -6.62
CA GLN A 709 -34.67 5.05 -5.76
C GLN A 709 -35.90 5.43 -6.59
N ASP A 710 -35.69 5.99 -7.79
CA ASP A 710 -36.78 6.25 -8.74
C ASP A 710 -36.84 5.15 -9.81
N HIS A 711 -38.05 4.95 -10.34
CA HIS A 711 -38.29 3.97 -11.39
C HIS A 711 -38.09 4.57 -12.79
N ASP A 712 -38.11 5.89 -12.90
CA ASP A 712 -38.03 6.60 -14.17
C ASP A 712 -36.57 6.62 -14.67
N PRO A 713 -36.33 6.37 -15.98
CA PRO A 713 -34.99 6.40 -16.56
C PRO A 713 -34.33 7.76 -16.49
N THR A 714 -33.06 7.79 -16.12
CA THR A 714 -32.33 9.04 -15.95
C THR A 714 -30.86 8.91 -16.32
N GLY A 715 -30.27 10.03 -16.76
CA GLY A 715 -28.84 10.17 -16.99
C GLY A 715 -28.20 11.15 -16.01
N LEU A 716 -26.96 10.90 -15.61
CA LEU A 716 -26.16 11.87 -14.86
C LEU A 716 -25.57 12.92 -15.80
N ARG A 717 -25.68 14.20 -15.43
CA ARG A 717 -25.05 15.32 -16.11
C ARG A 717 -24.18 16.09 -15.13
N ILE A 718 -23.00 16.51 -15.58
CA ILE A 718 -22.11 17.42 -14.84
C ILE A 718 -21.97 18.73 -15.63
N ASP A 719 -22.12 19.87 -14.95
CA ASP A 719 -21.90 21.21 -15.51
C ASP A 719 -20.80 21.94 -14.74
N GLY A 720 -20.07 22.80 -15.45
CA GLY A 720 -19.09 23.72 -14.84
C GLY A 720 -17.89 23.06 -14.17
N LEU A 721 -17.45 21.88 -14.61
CA LEU A 721 -16.31 21.15 -14.04
C LEU A 721 -15.03 22.01 -13.99
N SER A 722 -14.51 22.25 -12.79
CA SER A 722 -13.25 22.92 -12.50
C SER A 722 -12.30 21.99 -11.73
N ALA A 723 -11.16 22.53 -11.31
CA ALA A 723 -10.25 21.87 -10.38
C ALA A 723 -10.83 21.65 -8.97
N ASP A 724 -11.91 22.35 -8.62
CA ASP A 724 -12.52 22.27 -7.28
C ASP A 724 -13.73 21.32 -7.24
N GLY A 725 -14.29 20.98 -8.40
CA GLY A 725 -15.53 20.23 -8.48
C GLY A 725 -16.41 20.57 -9.69
N GLY A 726 -17.64 20.04 -9.70
CA GLY A 726 -18.64 20.29 -10.75
C GLY A 726 -20.07 20.14 -10.23
N TRP A 727 -21.03 20.81 -10.85
CA TRP A 727 -22.44 20.69 -10.46
C TRP A 727 -23.08 19.50 -11.17
N GLY A 728 -23.43 18.46 -10.42
CA GLY A 728 -24.07 17.25 -10.92
C GLY A 728 -25.58 17.26 -10.71
N PHE A 729 -26.35 16.73 -11.67
CA PHE A 729 -27.80 16.53 -11.55
C PHE A 729 -28.29 15.34 -12.37
N LEU A 730 -29.44 14.78 -11.98
CA LEU A 730 -30.10 13.68 -12.70
C LEU A 730 -31.09 14.25 -13.72
N GLN A 731 -30.94 13.86 -14.98
CA GLN A 731 -31.75 14.34 -16.09
C GLN A 731 -32.57 13.20 -16.70
N GLU A 732 -33.86 13.21 -16.43
CA GLU A 732 -34.84 12.35 -17.09
C GLU A 732 -35.14 12.82 -18.53
N ASP A 733 -35.69 11.90 -19.31
CA ASP A 733 -36.25 12.20 -20.62
C ASP A 733 -37.73 12.67 -20.54
N THR A 734 -38.36 12.94 -21.70
CA THR A 734 -39.77 13.39 -21.77
C THR A 734 -40.62 12.55 -22.74
N SER A 735 -40.23 11.30 -22.95
CA SER A 735 -40.81 10.42 -23.96
C SER A 735 -42.21 9.95 -23.58
N GLN A 736 -42.49 9.79 -22.29
CA GLN A 736 -43.76 9.32 -21.76
C GLN A 736 -44.64 10.48 -21.30
N ASP A 737 -44.07 11.42 -20.54
CA ASP A 737 -44.72 12.70 -20.22
C ASP A 737 -43.73 13.87 -20.12
N SER A 738 -44.15 15.01 -19.58
CA SER A 738 -43.35 16.25 -19.55
C SER A 738 -42.70 16.53 -18.20
N GLU A 739 -42.85 15.62 -17.26
CA GLU A 739 -42.22 15.63 -15.95
C GLU A 739 -40.73 15.29 -16.13
N THR A 740 -39.89 15.83 -15.25
CA THR A 740 -38.42 15.63 -15.29
C THR A 740 -37.86 15.62 -13.86
N ALA A 741 -38.71 15.36 -12.87
CA ALA A 741 -38.41 15.54 -11.46
C ALA A 741 -38.05 14.19 -10.84
N HIS A 742 -36.77 13.84 -10.97
CA HIS A 742 -36.24 12.59 -10.45
C HIS A 742 -36.00 12.63 -8.92
N ALA A 743 -36.22 11.52 -8.22
CA ALA A 743 -35.87 11.39 -6.79
C ALA A 743 -34.35 11.35 -6.53
N PRO A 744 -33.88 11.66 -5.31
CA PRO A 744 -32.45 11.61 -4.99
C PRO A 744 -31.84 10.21 -5.11
N GLU A 745 -30.74 10.07 -5.85
CA GLU A 745 -29.93 8.84 -5.94
C GLU A 745 -28.43 9.05 -5.68
N PRO A 746 -27.74 8.07 -5.07
CA PRO A 746 -26.30 8.18 -4.83
C PRO A 746 -25.52 8.16 -6.15
N VAL A 747 -24.41 8.90 -6.15
CA VAL A 747 -23.48 8.99 -7.27
C VAL A 747 -22.06 8.73 -6.77
N ASP A 748 -21.37 7.86 -7.48
CA ASP A 748 -19.95 7.57 -7.31
C ASP A 748 -19.14 8.35 -8.34
N TRP A 749 -17.91 8.73 -7.99
CA TRP A 749 -17.03 9.47 -8.89
C TRP A 749 -15.55 9.15 -8.69
N LEU A 750 -14.78 9.27 -9.77
CA LEU A 750 -13.32 9.15 -9.81
C LEU A 750 -12.77 10.35 -10.60
N ALA A 751 -11.90 11.13 -9.99
CA ALA A 751 -11.16 12.21 -10.64
C ALA A 751 -9.70 11.82 -10.82
N LEU A 752 -9.19 11.98 -12.05
CA LEU A 752 -7.79 11.73 -12.42
C LEU A 752 -7.18 13.00 -13.02
N GLU A 753 -6.05 13.45 -12.48
CA GLU A 753 -5.36 14.62 -13.04
C GLU A 753 -4.76 14.31 -14.42
N GLY A 754 -4.89 15.27 -15.34
CA GLY A 754 -4.27 15.20 -16.67
C GLY A 754 -4.93 14.18 -17.60
N SER A 755 -4.09 13.51 -18.39
CA SER A 755 -4.47 12.45 -19.33
C SER A 755 -3.24 11.60 -19.62
N GLY A 756 -3.38 10.29 -19.75
CA GLY A 756 -2.21 9.45 -20.00
C GLY A 756 -2.47 7.97 -19.76
N LEU A 757 -1.38 7.23 -19.60
CA LEU A 757 -1.39 5.81 -19.26
C LEU A 757 -1.32 5.66 -17.74
N LEU A 758 -2.06 4.69 -17.21
CA LEU A 758 -1.90 4.17 -15.86
C LEU A 758 -1.23 2.80 -15.95
N HIS A 759 -0.25 2.58 -15.10
CA HIS A 759 0.42 1.30 -14.97
C HIS A 759 -0.03 0.57 -13.70
N GLY A 760 0.09 -0.75 -13.70
CA GLY A 760 -0.36 -1.57 -12.59
C GLY A 760 0.04 -3.02 -12.74
N VAL A 761 -0.23 -3.78 -11.69
CA VAL A 761 0.00 -5.23 -11.65
C VAL A 761 -1.32 -5.96 -11.48
N ALA A 762 -1.43 -7.15 -12.07
CA ALA A 762 -2.58 -8.00 -11.84
C ALA A 762 -2.65 -8.33 -10.35
N ALA A 763 -3.83 -8.19 -9.78
CA ALA A 763 -4.04 -8.32 -8.36
C ALA A 763 -4.44 -9.77 -8.03
N ASP A 764 -3.77 -10.36 -7.03
CA ASP A 764 -4.13 -11.67 -6.49
C ASP A 764 -4.81 -11.53 -5.12
N SER A 765 -5.40 -12.62 -4.61
CA SER A 765 -6.14 -12.60 -3.34
C SER A 765 -5.31 -12.19 -2.13
N LEU A 766 -3.97 -12.21 -2.21
CA LEU A 766 -3.07 -11.78 -1.14
C LEU A 766 -2.87 -10.25 -1.18
N MET A 767 -2.90 -9.64 -2.36
CA MET A 767 -2.81 -8.18 -2.52
C MET A 767 -4.12 -7.43 -2.23
N TRP A 768 -5.27 -8.12 -2.32
CA TRP A 768 -6.59 -7.55 -1.99
C TRP A 768 -6.91 -7.47 -0.48
N GLY A 769 -6.03 -8.00 0.40
CA GLY A 769 -6.18 -7.94 1.86
C GLY A 769 -7.27 -8.87 2.41
N ALA A 770 -6.85 -9.94 3.10
CA ALA A 770 -7.71 -10.82 3.89
C ALA A 770 -7.46 -10.63 5.38
#